data_AF-A0A421JT92-F1
#
_entry.id   AF-A0A421JT92-F1
#
_cell.length_a   1.000
_cell.length_b   1.000
_cell.length_c   1.000
_cell.angle_alpha   90.00
_cell.angle_beta   90.00
_cell.angle_gamma   90.00
#
_symmetry.space_group_name_H-M   'P 1'
#
loop_
_entity.id
_entity.type
_entity.pdbx_description
1 polymer ?
#
loop_
_entity_poly.entity_id
_entity_poly.type
_entity_poly.pdbx_seq_one_letter_code
_entity_poly.pdbx_strand_id
1 'polypeptide(L)'
;MPKPGVKRLILALLCIWLIYFFVTSLSSKTDSQPVSEFSTAKIELIRALEAHTDWKREGLNFQPSFKTTLTLDSDVERQLSREFPYDPTDPFPKFIWQTWKVGLDDKEFPSKYKRYQATWEEKNPGYSHYVISDQICDVLIKNLYSKVPGVAHAYDIMPKSILKADFFRYLILFARGGVYSDIDTTGLKPIEDWASNSQVYLGIVNNAGLAVGIEADPDRPDWAEWYARRIQFCQWTIQSKKGHPMLRKLITKITELTLAREESGQLKSVLGKDEGGDIMNWTGPGIFTDYIFKYINNILESSASFKSRKYEGLIDWKMFTGMQQPIVIDDVMVLPITSFSPDVNTMGAGDSKHPLAYAKHMFSGSWKKDDVMPGMEEKIVLALVTCTIFSSLISSYELTEIELSSLSYFDFISPREELRRELQQNPNYRDTGLNFQPQHPTSTPYSTSVLDKLKRLFPYDPTLPIPKQVWQMWKVGLDDDTFPEEFRNYHETWLNHSTEYEHIVKTNAECDALVAELFADVPDIVHAYNIMPLPILKCDFSRYLLLYAYGGIYADIDTKILKPIDSWFSSQESYLNKSLDLGLVVGVECDHSNWKEFRYVRPVQLNTWTIMAKKGHPMLAELINEITEHTLWREKTSKLDATFGTDWDNVINWTGPGMFTDLVFKHMNDMFQSDFSNYENIIDYSLVTNITLPAVIGDTMVLPIASMNPGMSHLHDGTTEDPLAYIHHVGSGVWKKKRKVKKIKKIKKIKKIRKSKNKEDVETAQFLSTIKAHPDYLNTGLNLQLTSPADIPLQSNVLQQLAHSFPYDRSEPIPKQIWQTWKLRIDDPNTPVQLKNLSQTWTDANPNYVHHILIDEECDSLVAELYAQVPDVIHAYRTFPIPILRFDFFRYLILFAKGGVYSDMDTKGLKGIDDWASNMGSKTQIDSSSNSTVSVGKASSYGMIVGVEADVDSDEWPKWFARKLQICQWTIQSKKGHPMLRELIARITEVTLAREEFNELDNSNVMDWTGPGIFTDYVFDYANAILGASSDFKRRKYDTLINGAFFSHMQQPIAIDDLLILPITSFSPDIGWMGAKESNDTMAYVKHMFQGSWKTESDNPHSRK
;
A
#
# COMPACT_ATOMS: atom_id res chain seq x y z
N MET A 1 41.32 -60.35 35.08
CA MET A 1 40.11 -59.96 35.83
C MET A 1 40.52 -59.10 37.01
N PRO A 2 40.05 -57.84 37.16
CA PRO A 2 40.44 -57.02 38.30
C PRO A 2 39.66 -57.40 39.58
N LYS A 3 40.34 -57.30 40.74
CA LYS A 3 39.91 -57.77 42.07
C LYS A 3 38.61 -57.09 42.56
N PRO A 4 37.83 -57.75 43.47
CA PRO A 4 36.50 -57.29 43.90
C PRO A 4 36.44 -55.88 44.50
N GLY A 5 37.53 -55.43 45.14
CA GLY A 5 37.65 -54.07 45.68
C GLY A 5 37.70 -52.99 44.61
N VAL A 6 38.26 -53.29 43.44
CA VAL A 6 38.35 -52.34 42.31
C VAL A 6 36.98 -52.15 41.66
N LYS A 7 36.15 -53.20 41.59
CA LYS A 7 34.76 -53.07 41.09
C LYS A 7 33.89 -52.22 42.01
N ARG A 8 34.03 -52.35 43.33
CA ARG A 8 33.28 -51.52 44.30
C ARG A 8 33.75 -50.07 44.29
N LEU A 9 35.06 -49.83 44.10
CA LEU A 9 35.60 -48.47 43.94
C LEU A 9 35.14 -47.83 42.64
N ILE A 10 35.13 -48.59 41.52
CA ILE A 10 34.62 -48.12 40.22
C ILE A 10 33.12 -47.84 40.30
N LEU A 11 32.34 -48.69 40.99
CA LEU A 11 30.89 -48.48 41.14
C LEU A 11 30.59 -47.27 42.04
N ALA A 12 31.35 -47.07 43.12
CA ALA A 12 31.22 -45.90 43.98
C ALA A 12 31.62 -44.61 43.25
N LEU A 13 32.69 -44.64 42.46
CA LEU A 13 33.09 -43.51 41.61
C LEU A 13 32.08 -43.24 40.50
N LEU A 14 31.46 -44.27 39.93
CA LEU A 14 30.35 -44.13 38.97
C LEU A 14 29.09 -43.55 39.61
N CYS A 15 28.75 -43.94 40.84
CA CYS A 15 27.61 -43.37 41.56
C CYS A 15 27.88 -41.92 41.98
N ILE A 16 29.09 -41.59 42.44
CA ILE A 16 29.48 -40.21 42.74
C ILE A 16 29.51 -39.36 41.46
N TRP A 17 30.00 -39.92 40.34
CA TRP A 17 29.95 -39.26 39.04
C TRP A 17 28.53 -39.08 38.52
N LEU A 18 27.64 -40.07 38.71
CA LEU A 18 26.22 -39.97 38.34
C LEU A 18 25.47 -38.96 39.21
N ILE A 19 25.76 -38.88 40.51
CA ILE A 19 25.17 -37.88 41.42
C ILE A 19 25.74 -36.50 41.11
N TYR A 20 27.04 -36.37 40.84
CA TYR A 20 27.64 -35.12 40.38
C TYR A 20 27.06 -34.69 39.03
N PHE A 21 26.87 -35.63 38.10
CA PHE A 21 26.23 -35.36 36.80
C PHE A 21 24.77 -34.97 36.95
N PHE A 22 24.01 -35.59 37.87
CA PHE A 22 22.62 -35.22 38.15
C PHE A 22 22.50 -33.87 38.89
N VAL A 23 23.39 -33.59 39.85
CA VAL A 23 23.37 -32.31 40.58
C VAL A 23 23.88 -31.17 39.69
N THR A 24 24.85 -31.42 38.81
CA THR A 24 25.29 -30.42 37.81
C THR A 24 24.33 -30.29 36.63
N SER A 25 23.59 -31.34 36.26
CA SER A 25 22.51 -31.22 35.26
C SER A 25 21.24 -30.57 35.83
N LEU A 26 21.01 -30.66 37.14
CA LEU A 26 19.88 -29.99 37.81
C LEU A 26 20.24 -28.60 38.37
N SER A 27 21.53 -28.23 38.46
CA SER A 27 21.98 -26.89 38.89
C SER A 27 22.60 -26.03 37.79
N SER A 28 22.54 -26.44 36.52
CA SER A 28 22.70 -25.48 35.45
C SER A 28 21.39 -24.70 35.28
N LYS A 29 21.28 -23.59 36.03
CA LYS A 29 20.62 -22.40 35.48
C LYS A 29 21.47 -21.94 34.30
N THR A 30 21.32 -22.62 33.17
CA THR A 30 21.64 -22.05 31.87
C THR A 30 20.37 -21.36 31.42
N ASP A 31 20.40 -20.03 31.40
CA ASP A 31 19.52 -19.20 30.59
C ASP A 31 19.64 -19.64 29.13
N SER A 32 19.01 -20.75 28.76
CA SER A 32 18.78 -21.09 27.37
C SER A 32 17.57 -20.27 26.92
N GLN A 33 17.85 -19.03 26.50
CA GLN A 33 16.96 -18.25 25.65
C GLN A 33 16.47 -19.16 24.50
N PRO A 34 15.16 -19.18 24.21
CA PRO A 34 14.64 -19.91 23.06
C PRO A 34 15.33 -19.37 21.81
N VAL A 35 15.80 -20.26 20.93
CA VAL A 35 16.38 -19.88 19.64
C VAL A 35 15.24 -19.39 18.75
N SER A 36 14.83 -18.14 18.97
CA SER A 36 13.76 -17.44 18.25
C SER A 36 14.38 -16.36 17.36
N GLU A 37 13.92 -16.34 16.10
CA GLU A 37 13.83 -15.16 15.24
C GLU A 37 15.15 -14.44 14.86
N PHE A 38 15.41 -14.33 13.55
CA PHE A 38 16.36 -13.34 13.01
C PHE A 38 16.03 -11.95 13.58
N SER A 39 16.81 -11.46 14.55
CA SER A 39 16.56 -10.16 15.19
C SER A 39 17.09 -9.04 14.28
N THR A 40 16.18 -8.43 13.52
CA THR A 40 16.44 -7.09 12.98
C THR A 40 16.31 -6.09 14.12
N ALA A 41 17.02 -4.96 14.08
CA ALA A 41 16.85 -3.86 15.04
C ALA A 41 15.37 -3.44 15.20
N LYS A 42 14.58 -3.61 14.13
CA LYS A 42 13.13 -3.48 14.11
C LYS A 42 12.39 -4.49 15.01
N ILE A 43 12.69 -5.78 14.88
CA ILE A 43 12.08 -6.82 15.72
C ILE A 43 12.54 -6.67 17.17
N GLU A 44 13.80 -6.30 17.41
CA GLU A 44 14.31 -6.01 18.75
C GLU A 44 13.56 -4.85 19.40
N LEU A 45 13.27 -3.78 18.64
CA LEU A 45 12.47 -2.66 19.14
C LEU A 45 11.04 -3.12 19.45
N ILE A 46 10.38 -3.86 18.54
CA ILE A 46 9.02 -4.35 18.77
C ILE A 46 8.96 -5.21 20.04
N ARG A 47 9.89 -6.16 20.21
CA ARG A 47 9.98 -6.96 21.44
C ARG A 47 10.26 -6.11 22.67
N ALA A 48 11.11 -5.09 22.56
CA ALA A 48 11.37 -4.18 23.67
C ALA A 48 10.11 -3.41 24.09
N LEU A 49 9.30 -2.98 23.11
CA LEU A 49 8.02 -2.30 23.35
C LEU A 49 6.96 -3.27 23.92
N GLU A 50 6.87 -4.50 23.40
CA GLU A 50 5.99 -5.55 23.95
C GLU A 50 6.37 -5.94 25.38
N ALA A 51 7.67 -5.97 25.70
CA ALA A 51 8.16 -6.24 27.04
C ALA A 51 7.96 -5.07 28.02
N HIS A 52 7.83 -3.85 27.51
CA HIS A 52 7.69 -2.63 28.32
C HIS A 52 6.42 -1.86 27.93
N THR A 53 5.24 -2.49 27.96
CA THR A 53 3.97 -1.90 27.46
C THR A 53 3.64 -0.49 27.95
N ASP A 54 4.22 -0.04 29.07
CA ASP A 54 4.10 1.31 29.63
C ASP A 54 5.32 2.22 29.36
N TRP A 55 6.10 1.97 28.29
CA TRP A 55 7.35 2.69 27.96
C TRP A 55 7.19 4.21 27.87
N LYS A 56 5.99 4.70 27.56
CA LYS A 56 5.69 6.14 27.55
C LYS A 56 5.75 6.75 28.94
N ARG A 57 5.38 6.00 29.98
CA ARG A 57 5.36 6.43 31.38
C ARG A 57 6.63 6.08 32.13
N GLU A 58 7.29 4.98 31.77
CA GLU A 58 8.50 4.49 32.46
C GLU A 58 9.80 4.88 31.74
N GLY A 59 9.71 5.29 30.47
CA GLY A 59 10.83 5.57 29.60
C GLY A 59 11.29 4.31 28.85
N LEU A 60 12.15 4.51 27.86
CA LEU A 60 12.77 3.42 27.11
C LEU A 60 14.23 3.79 26.81
N ASN A 61 15.14 2.84 26.93
CA ASN A 61 16.48 2.97 26.40
C ASN A 61 16.75 1.78 25.49
N PHE A 62 16.54 1.98 24.19
CA PHE A 62 16.68 0.94 23.18
C PHE A 62 17.99 1.12 22.43
N GLN A 63 18.86 0.12 22.52
CA GLN A 63 20.14 0.07 21.83
C GLN A 63 20.12 -1.12 20.87
N PRO A 64 20.00 -0.91 19.55
CA PRO A 64 19.89 -2.00 18.60
C PRO A 64 21.20 -2.79 18.53
N SER A 65 21.11 -4.12 18.45
CA SER A 65 22.28 -5.01 18.32
C SER A 65 23.01 -4.82 16.98
N PHE A 66 22.28 -4.38 15.94
CA PHE A 66 22.78 -4.12 14.60
C PHE A 66 22.39 -2.72 14.15
N LYS A 67 23.36 -1.92 13.69
CA LYS A 67 23.15 -0.56 13.20
C LYS A 67 23.47 -0.48 11.72
N THR A 68 22.59 0.14 10.94
CA THR A 68 22.86 0.36 9.52
C THR A 68 23.82 1.53 9.31
N THR A 69 24.81 1.33 8.44
CA THR A 69 25.72 2.41 8.04
C THR A 69 25.01 3.32 7.05
N LEU A 70 24.83 4.59 7.43
CA LEU A 70 24.24 5.60 6.55
C LEU A 70 25.13 5.87 5.33
N THR A 71 24.56 5.84 4.13
CA THR A 71 25.28 6.19 2.89
C THR A 71 25.49 7.70 2.79
N LEU A 72 26.50 8.10 2.01
CA LEU A 72 26.82 9.50 1.72
C LEU A 72 26.45 9.81 0.26
N ASP A 73 25.25 10.32 0.06
CA ASP A 73 24.59 10.31 -1.25
C ASP A 73 25.02 11.49 -2.13
N SER A 74 25.19 12.68 -1.53
CA SER A 74 25.56 13.91 -2.25
C SER A 74 26.98 14.40 -1.96
N ASP A 75 27.50 15.27 -2.83
CA ASP A 75 28.82 15.88 -2.66
C ASP A 75 28.89 16.76 -1.43
N VAL A 76 27.83 17.50 -1.12
CA VAL A 76 27.73 18.31 0.10
C VAL A 76 27.84 17.40 1.34
N GLU A 77 27.13 16.27 1.34
CA GLU A 77 27.18 15.34 2.46
C GLU A 77 28.58 14.72 2.64
N ARG A 78 29.24 14.33 1.54
CA ARG A 78 30.62 13.82 1.56
C ARG A 78 31.61 14.86 2.08
N GLN A 79 31.46 16.13 1.71
CA GLN A 79 32.29 17.23 2.21
C GLN A 79 32.06 17.46 3.71
N LEU A 80 30.79 17.51 4.15
CA LEU A 80 30.44 17.67 5.56
C LEU A 80 31.00 16.53 6.43
N SER A 81 30.88 15.28 5.97
CA SER A 81 31.41 14.11 6.68
C SER A 81 32.94 14.16 6.83
N ARG A 82 33.65 14.71 5.84
CA ARG A 82 35.11 14.85 5.87
C ARG A 82 35.58 15.97 6.79
N GLU A 83 34.94 17.13 6.74
CA GLU A 83 35.36 18.30 7.54
C GLU A 83 34.91 18.21 9.00
N PHE A 84 33.79 17.55 9.27
CA PHE A 84 33.21 17.40 10.61
C PHE A 84 32.89 15.93 10.90
N PRO A 85 33.93 15.09 11.13
CA PRO A 85 33.72 13.69 11.48
C PRO A 85 32.98 13.56 12.81
N TYR A 86 32.17 12.51 12.92
CA TYR A 86 31.46 12.14 14.15
C TYR A 86 32.22 11.05 14.89
N ASP A 87 32.47 11.26 16.18
CA ASP A 87 32.93 10.22 17.08
C ASP A 87 31.87 10.01 18.18
N PRO A 88 31.23 8.82 18.25
CA PRO A 88 30.22 8.55 19.26
C PRO A 88 30.78 8.48 20.68
N THR A 89 32.11 8.34 20.85
CA THR A 89 32.76 8.27 22.16
C THR A 89 33.07 9.65 22.76
N ASP A 90 33.05 10.70 21.95
CA ASP A 90 33.25 12.07 22.42
C ASP A 90 32.11 12.47 23.38
N PRO A 91 32.40 13.23 24.45
CA PRO A 91 31.36 13.83 25.29
C PRO A 91 30.67 14.97 24.55
N PHE A 92 29.49 15.38 25.04
CA PHE A 92 28.89 16.64 24.60
C PHE A 92 29.84 17.82 24.91
N PRO A 93 30.20 18.66 23.90
CA PRO A 93 31.02 19.83 24.16
C PRO A 93 30.35 20.81 25.13
N LYS A 94 31.13 21.41 26.04
CA LYS A 94 30.61 22.35 27.05
C LYS A 94 30.46 23.78 26.50
N PHE A 95 29.71 23.91 25.42
CA PHE A 95 29.36 25.18 24.79
C PHE A 95 27.87 25.45 24.90
N ILE A 96 27.50 26.69 25.16
CA ILE A 96 26.12 27.19 25.06
C ILE A 96 26.11 28.27 23.99
N TRP A 97 25.28 28.07 22.98
CA TRP A 97 25.12 28.99 21.86
C TRP A 97 23.74 29.62 21.92
N GLN A 98 23.68 30.94 21.94
CA GLN A 98 22.46 31.70 21.68
C GLN A 98 22.74 32.74 20.60
N THR A 99 21.71 33.12 19.84
CA THR A 99 21.85 34.15 18.82
C THR A 99 20.89 35.30 19.06
N TRP A 100 21.32 36.50 18.70
CA TRP A 100 20.46 37.67 18.64
C TRP A 100 20.96 38.62 17.55
N LYS A 101 20.17 39.63 17.20
CA LYS A 101 20.53 40.61 16.16
C LYS A 101 21.85 41.33 16.45
N VAL A 102 22.09 41.67 17.71
CA VAL A 102 23.27 42.41 18.19
C VAL A 102 23.91 41.70 19.39
N GLY A 103 25.16 42.05 19.70
CA GLY A 103 25.92 41.47 20.83
C GLY A 103 25.39 41.91 22.20
N LEU A 104 25.74 41.16 23.25
CA LEU A 104 25.23 41.39 24.62
C LEU A 104 25.61 42.77 25.20
N ASP A 105 26.79 43.28 24.82
CA ASP A 105 27.31 44.57 25.24
C ASP A 105 26.75 45.75 24.42
N ASP A 106 25.99 45.46 23.36
CA ASP A 106 25.35 46.47 22.54
C ASP A 106 24.22 47.15 23.32
N LYS A 107 24.07 48.47 23.14
CA LYS A 107 23.01 49.27 23.76
C LYS A 107 21.62 48.90 23.20
N GLU A 108 21.56 48.38 21.98
CA GLU A 108 20.33 47.93 21.33
C GLU A 108 19.89 46.54 21.79
N PHE A 109 20.72 45.82 22.56
CA PHE A 109 20.35 44.51 23.09
C PHE A 109 19.21 44.64 24.11
N PRO A 110 18.06 43.97 23.92
CA PRO A 110 16.92 44.14 24.82
C PRO A 110 17.19 43.62 26.24
N SER A 111 17.12 44.50 27.24
CA SER A 111 17.38 44.16 28.65
C SER A 111 16.53 43.00 29.18
N LYS A 112 15.31 42.82 28.65
CA LYS A 112 14.42 41.70 29.02
C LYS A 112 14.98 40.32 28.68
N TYR A 113 15.91 40.22 27.72
CA TYR A 113 16.55 38.96 27.34
C TYR A 113 17.83 38.71 28.15
N LYS A 114 18.48 39.74 28.69
CA LYS A 114 19.65 39.59 29.59
C LYS A 114 19.32 38.74 30.81
N ARG A 115 18.13 38.93 31.40
CA ARG A 115 17.67 38.10 32.52
C ARG A 115 17.45 36.63 32.16
N TYR A 116 17.11 36.31 30.91
CA TYR A 116 16.89 34.93 30.49
C TYR A 116 18.21 34.28 30.12
N GLN A 117 19.04 34.96 29.33
CA GLN A 117 20.41 34.58 29.01
C GLN A 117 21.24 34.31 30.27
N ALA A 118 21.19 35.19 31.28
CA ALA A 118 21.94 35.02 32.52
C ALA A 118 21.66 33.69 33.23
N THR A 119 20.43 33.15 33.13
CA THR A 119 20.10 31.86 33.76
C THR A 119 20.92 30.71 33.18
N TRP A 120 21.26 30.76 31.90
CA TRP A 120 22.09 29.75 31.24
C TRP A 120 23.55 29.85 31.71
N GLU A 121 24.07 31.06 31.90
CA GLU A 121 25.44 31.29 32.39
C GLU A 121 25.58 30.91 33.86
N GLU A 122 24.67 31.39 34.71
CA GLU A 122 24.71 31.18 36.17
C GLU A 122 24.57 29.70 36.56
N LYS A 123 23.72 28.95 35.86
CA LYS A 123 23.49 27.52 36.15
C LYS A 123 24.56 26.61 35.56
N ASN A 124 25.38 27.10 34.63
CA ASN A 124 26.36 26.28 33.91
C ASN A 124 27.77 26.90 33.98
N PRO A 125 28.37 27.08 35.17
CA PRO A 125 29.67 27.74 35.33
C PRO A 125 30.83 26.99 34.65
N GLY A 126 30.65 25.71 34.30
CA GLY A 126 31.62 24.91 33.55
C GLY A 126 31.47 24.99 32.02
N TYR A 127 30.52 25.77 31.50
CA TYR A 127 30.27 25.92 30.07
C TYR A 127 30.75 27.29 29.58
N SER A 128 31.27 27.34 28.35
CA SER A 128 31.48 28.61 27.67
C SER A 128 30.19 29.04 27.00
N HIS A 129 29.62 30.16 27.43
CA HIS A 129 28.38 30.72 26.89
C HIS A 129 28.68 31.83 25.88
N TYR A 130 28.14 31.69 24.68
CA TYR A 130 28.28 32.65 23.59
C TYR A 130 26.91 33.18 23.16
N VAL A 131 26.78 34.50 23.14
CA VAL A 131 25.67 35.22 22.50
C VAL A 131 26.22 35.81 21.20
N ILE A 132 25.86 35.19 20.07
CA ILE A 132 26.40 35.53 18.76
C ILE A 132 25.45 36.49 18.04
N SER A 133 25.97 37.63 17.59
CA SER A 133 25.19 38.57 16.76
C SER A 133 25.06 38.09 15.31
N ASP A 134 24.02 38.49 14.57
CA ASP A 134 23.83 38.15 13.15
C ASP A 134 25.10 38.36 12.30
N GLN A 135 25.79 39.50 12.46
CA GLN A 135 27.03 39.78 11.74
C GLN A 135 28.15 38.76 12.03
N ILE A 136 28.23 38.28 13.28
CA ILE A 136 29.21 37.28 13.68
C ILE A 136 28.78 35.90 13.18
N CYS A 137 27.47 35.61 13.10
CA CYS A 137 26.95 34.40 12.47
C CYS A 137 27.44 34.28 11.02
N ASP A 138 27.28 35.33 10.21
CA ASP A 138 27.74 35.35 8.81
C ASP A 138 29.25 35.05 8.71
N VAL A 139 30.07 35.70 9.54
CA VAL A 139 31.53 35.49 9.57
C VAL A 139 31.89 34.09 10.03
N LEU A 140 31.22 33.56 11.05
CA LEU A 140 31.44 32.22 11.57
C LEU A 140 31.10 31.16 10.53
N ILE A 141 29.94 31.26 9.87
CA ILE A 141 29.54 30.28 8.85
C ILE A 141 30.51 30.31 7.68
N LYS A 142 30.88 31.51 7.17
CA LYS A 142 31.85 31.65 6.08
C LYS A 142 33.21 31.00 6.41
N ASN A 143 33.67 31.12 7.66
CA ASN A 143 34.94 30.54 8.09
C ASN A 143 34.85 29.04 8.39
N LEU A 144 33.81 28.59 9.09
CA LEU A 144 33.64 27.18 9.45
C LEU A 144 33.38 26.32 8.22
N TYR A 145 32.59 26.81 7.27
CA TYR A 145 32.18 26.07 6.07
C TYR A 145 32.92 26.51 4.82
N SER A 146 34.10 27.14 4.94
CA SER A 146 34.91 27.60 3.79
C SER A 146 35.29 26.47 2.83
N LYS A 147 35.37 25.23 3.33
CA LYS A 147 35.67 24.02 2.56
C LYS A 147 34.41 23.24 2.12
N VAL A 148 33.23 23.73 2.49
CA VAL A 148 31.93 23.20 2.08
C VAL A 148 31.13 24.35 1.44
N PRO A 149 31.56 24.84 0.27
CA PRO A 149 31.10 26.11 -0.28
C PRO A 149 29.59 26.14 -0.55
N GLY A 150 28.97 25.01 -0.88
CA GLY A 150 27.51 24.93 -1.06
C GLY A 150 26.73 25.33 0.19
N VAL A 151 27.19 24.96 1.38
CA VAL A 151 26.56 25.31 2.66
C VAL A 151 26.72 26.80 2.96
N ALA A 152 27.93 27.33 2.77
CA ALA A 152 28.19 28.75 2.97
C ALA A 152 27.38 29.63 2.00
N HIS A 153 27.27 29.21 0.74
CA HIS A 153 26.48 29.90 -0.27
C HIS A 153 24.98 29.84 0.05
N ALA A 154 24.45 28.66 0.37
CA ALA A 154 23.05 28.51 0.78
C ALA A 154 22.69 29.41 1.98
N TYR A 155 23.59 29.51 2.98
CA TYR A 155 23.38 30.42 4.11
C TYR A 155 23.37 31.90 3.68
N ASP A 156 24.27 32.30 2.77
CA ASP A 156 24.40 33.70 2.32
C ASP A 156 23.14 34.20 1.60
N ILE A 157 22.59 33.35 0.71
CA ILE A 157 21.46 33.71 -0.17
C ILE A 157 20.08 33.60 0.48
N MET A 158 19.98 33.09 1.70
CA MET A 158 18.69 32.97 2.40
C MET A 158 18.04 34.36 2.56
N PRO A 159 16.78 34.53 2.10
CA PRO A 159 16.17 35.86 1.97
C PRO A 159 15.69 36.46 3.30
N LYS A 160 15.61 35.67 4.37
CA LYS A 160 15.06 36.08 5.66
C LYS A 160 16.00 35.73 6.81
N SER A 161 16.07 36.63 7.79
CA SER A 161 16.87 36.43 9.01
C SER A 161 16.45 35.19 9.79
N ILE A 162 15.15 34.88 9.86
CA ILE A 162 14.66 33.68 10.55
C ILE A 162 15.16 32.38 9.90
N LEU A 163 15.23 32.30 8.57
CA LEU A 163 15.78 31.14 7.86
C LEU A 163 17.28 30.97 8.20
N LYS A 164 18.03 32.08 8.24
CA LYS A 164 19.44 32.08 8.65
C LYS A 164 19.62 31.68 10.11
N ALA A 165 18.79 32.18 11.03
CA ALA A 165 18.84 31.82 12.44
C ALA A 165 18.55 30.32 12.64
N ASP A 166 17.53 29.81 11.96
CA ASP A 166 17.18 28.40 11.96
C ASP A 166 18.28 27.51 11.40
N PHE A 167 18.91 27.93 10.30
CA PHE A 167 19.98 27.14 9.73
C PHE A 167 21.26 27.22 10.58
N PHE A 168 21.56 28.39 11.15
CA PHE A 168 22.74 28.63 11.97
C PHE A 168 22.80 27.68 13.17
N ARG A 169 21.69 27.45 13.87
CA ARG A 169 21.69 26.56 15.05
C ARG A 169 22.11 25.13 14.72
N TYR A 170 21.70 24.60 13.56
CA TYR A 170 22.13 23.28 13.11
C TYR A 170 23.62 23.30 12.72
N LEU A 171 24.05 24.34 12.02
CA LEU A 171 25.43 24.49 11.56
C LEU A 171 26.41 24.61 12.74
N ILE A 172 26.13 25.45 13.72
CA ILE A 172 27.03 25.64 14.86
C ILE A 172 27.12 24.38 15.73
N LEU A 173 25.99 23.70 15.96
CA LEU A 173 25.97 22.42 16.68
C LEU A 173 26.70 21.32 15.91
N PHE A 174 26.54 21.26 14.58
CA PHE A 174 27.27 20.29 13.77
C PHE A 174 28.78 20.56 13.81
N ALA A 175 29.21 21.82 13.73
CA ALA A 175 30.62 22.19 13.67
C ALA A 175 31.33 22.13 15.03
N ARG A 176 30.64 22.46 16.13
CA ARG A 176 31.24 22.65 17.47
C ARG A 176 30.57 21.86 18.59
N GLY A 177 29.37 21.32 18.37
CA GLY A 177 28.55 20.66 19.38
C GLY A 177 28.13 21.58 20.52
N GLY A 178 27.59 20.96 21.58
CA GLY A 178 27.11 21.62 22.79
C GLY A 178 25.60 21.81 22.78
N VAL A 179 25.14 22.87 23.42
CA VAL A 179 23.72 23.24 23.53
C VAL A 179 23.49 24.52 22.74
N TYR A 180 22.48 24.52 21.86
CA TYR A 180 21.92 25.74 21.33
C TYR A 180 20.61 26.04 22.06
N SER A 181 20.34 27.30 22.36
CA SER A 181 19.03 27.75 22.82
C SER A 181 18.70 29.14 22.29
N ASP A 182 17.44 29.41 21.93
CA ASP A 182 17.01 30.76 21.53
C ASP A 182 17.16 31.76 22.69
N ILE A 183 17.30 33.05 22.39
CA ILE A 183 17.63 34.07 23.41
C ILE A 183 16.49 34.31 24.42
N ASP A 184 15.25 33.99 24.05
CA ASP A 184 14.07 34.14 24.89
C ASP A 184 13.71 32.87 25.66
N THR A 185 14.74 32.08 26.01
CA THR A 185 14.64 30.91 26.86
C THR A 185 15.34 31.09 28.20
N THR A 186 14.80 30.47 29.24
CA THR A 186 15.45 30.36 30.54
C THR A 186 15.95 28.93 30.74
N GLY A 187 17.19 28.79 31.18
CA GLY A 187 17.71 27.53 31.71
C GLY A 187 17.12 27.31 33.10
N LEU A 188 16.33 26.25 33.28
CA LEU A 188 15.73 25.92 34.58
C LEU A 188 16.69 25.09 35.44
N LYS A 189 17.54 24.27 34.81
CA LYS A 189 18.49 23.37 35.49
C LYS A 189 19.87 23.40 34.81
N PRO A 190 20.94 23.10 35.55
CA PRO A 190 22.25 22.82 34.97
C PRO A 190 22.14 21.75 33.87
N ILE A 191 22.85 21.94 32.76
CA ILE A 191 22.90 21.00 31.63
C ILE A 191 23.46 19.66 32.10
N GLU A 192 24.42 19.66 33.02
CA GLU A 192 24.97 18.44 33.64
C GLU A 192 23.90 17.57 34.33
N ASP A 193 22.78 18.17 34.76
CA ASP A 193 21.66 17.46 35.40
C ASP A 193 20.64 16.93 34.37
N TRP A 194 20.80 17.23 33.08
CA TRP A 194 19.90 16.72 32.05
C TRP A 194 20.11 15.22 31.87
N ALA A 195 19.02 14.49 31.62
CA ALA A 195 19.06 13.04 31.40
C ALA A 195 20.10 12.61 30.34
N SER A 196 20.33 13.45 29.33
CA SER A 196 21.31 13.26 28.26
C SER A 196 22.77 13.23 28.73
N ASN A 197 23.10 13.85 29.87
CA ASN A 197 24.45 13.84 30.44
C ASN A 197 24.66 12.77 31.52
N SER A 198 23.60 12.04 31.91
CA SER A 198 23.77 10.86 32.78
C SER A 198 24.56 9.78 32.06
N GLN A 199 25.58 9.19 32.70
CA GLN A 199 26.35 8.08 32.12
C GLN A 199 25.52 6.81 31.95
N VAL A 200 24.50 6.63 32.79
CA VAL A 200 23.61 5.47 32.79
C VAL A 200 22.16 5.95 32.81
N TYR A 201 21.34 5.42 31.91
CA TYR A 201 19.90 5.71 31.85
C TYR A 201 19.13 4.39 31.73
N LEU A 202 18.15 4.18 32.62
CA LEU A 202 17.38 2.94 32.75
C LEU A 202 18.25 1.67 32.85
N GLY A 203 19.35 1.75 33.61
CA GLY A 203 20.24 0.61 33.88
C GLY A 203 21.23 0.26 32.76
N ILE A 204 21.24 1.03 31.67
CA ILE A 204 22.14 0.83 30.52
C ILE A 204 22.96 2.09 30.25
N VAL A 205 24.12 1.92 29.61
CA VAL A 205 24.99 3.04 29.23
C VAL A 205 24.21 3.99 28.32
N ASN A 206 24.26 5.28 28.63
CA ASN A 206 23.62 6.31 27.83
C ASN A 206 24.52 6.70 26.66
N ASN A 207 24.10 6.37 25.45
CA ASN A 207 24.85 6.64 24.21
C ASN A 207 24.38 7.89 23.46
N ALA A 208 23.55 8.74 24.08
CA ALA A 208 23.00 9.92 23.42
C ALA A 208 24.12 10.79 22.80
N GLY A 209 24.06 10.98 21.49
CA GLY A 209 24.83 11.94 20.70
C GLY A 209 24.01 13.15 20.28
N LEU A 210 22.69 13.04 20.36
CA LEU A 210 21.72 14.10 20.12
C LEU A 210 20.60 14.00 21.15
N ALA A 211 20.27 15.10 21.82
CA ALA A 211 19.11 15.19 22.69
C ALA A 211 18.18 16.32 22.23
N VAL A 212 16.91 15.97 22.01
CA VAL A 212 15.84 16.83 21.52
C VAL A 212 14.61 16.67 22.40
N GLY A 213 13.83 17.72 22.61
CA GLY A 213 12.56 17.65 23.33
C GLY A 213 11.36 17.74 22.41
N ILE A 214 10.19 17.30 22.88
CA ILE A 214 8.93 17.61 22.20
C ILE A 214 8.62 19.10 22.42
N GLU A 215 8.37 19.83 21.34
CA GLU A 215 7.86 21.21 21.40
C GLU A 215 6.34 21.23 21.54
N ALA A 216 5.67 20.41 20.72
CA ALA A 216 4.23 20.34 20.63
C ALA A 216 3.78 18.90 20.36
N ASP A 217 2.74 18.47 21.08
CA ASP A 217 2.02 17.20 20.90
C ASP A 217 0.50 17.48 20.87
N PRO A 218 0.02 18.26 19.88
CA PRO A 218 -1.34 18.76 19.83
C PRO A 218 -2.36 17.64 19.60
N ASP A 219 -3.28 17.47 20.55
CA ASP A 219 -4.36 16.48 20.47
C ASP A 219 -5.70 17.10 20.04
N ARG A 220 -5.64 17.93 19.00
CA ARG A 220 -6.78 18.69 18.46
C ARG A 220 -6.92 18.46 16.95
N PRO A 221 -8.14 18.30 16.39
CA PRO A 221 -8.34 17.98 14.97
C PRO A 221 -7.73 19.00 13.99
N ASP A 222 -7.66 20.27 14.40
CA ASP A 222 -7.11 21.39 13.65
C ASP A 222 -5.62 21.65 13.93
N TRP A 223 -4.88 20.68 14.49
CA TRP A 223 -3.45 20.83 14.79
C TRP A 223 -2.63 21.28 13.58
N ALA A 224 -2.97 20.79 12.38
CA ALA A 224 -2.29 21.08 11.12
C ALA A 224 -2.46 22.54 10.67
N GLU A 225 -3.32 23.31 11.33
CA GLU A 225 -3.38 24.75 11.12
C GLU A 225 -2.27 25.52 11.82
N TRP A 226 -1.75 24.98 12.93
CA TRP A 226 -0.88 25.70 13.86
C TRP A 226 0.52 25.10 13.94
N TYR A 227 0.67 23.82 13.63
CA TYR A 227 1.92 23.07 13.73
C TYR A 227 2.25 22.38 12.42
N ALA A 228 3.54 22.19 12.16
CA ALA A 228 3.97 21.54 10.93
C ALA A 228 3.71 20.02 10.94
N ARG A 229 3.74 19.38 12.11
CA ARG A 229 3.63 17.92 12.28
C ARG A 229 2.78 17.57 13.52
N ARG A 230 2.19 16.36 13.55
CA ARG A 230 1.37 15.87 14.68
C ARG A 230 2.14 15.82 15.99
N ILE A 231 3.42 15.48 15.95
CA ILE A 231 4.41 15.79 16.98
C ILE A 231 5.47 16.65 16.33
N GLN A 232 5.88 17.70 17.02
CA GLN A 232 6.95 18.58 16.58
C GLN A 232 8.09 18.55 17.60
N PHE A 233 9.31 18.29 17.15
CA PHE A 233 10.49 18.35 18.01
C PHE A 233 10.98 19.80 18.13
N CYS A 234 11.38 20.15 19.35
CA CYS A 234 11.92 21.43 19.72
C CYS A 234 13.27 21.67 19.05
N GLN A 235 13.29 22.68 18.18
CA GLN A 235 14.51 23.19 17.56
C GLN A 235 15.09 24.41 18.29
N TRP A 236 14.30 25.08 19.13
CA TRP A 236 14.72 26.30 19.81
C TRP A 236 15.58 25.97 21.06
N THR A 237 15.67 24.70 21.47
CA THR A 237 16.72 24.15 22.36
C THR A 237 17.13 22.76 21.91
N ILE A 238 18.41 22.55 21.61
CA ILE A 238 18.97 21.28 21.11
C ILE A 238 20.32 21.05 21.77
N GLN A 239 20.62 19.80 22.16
CA GLN A 239 21.96 19.39 22.57
C GLN A 239 22.52 18.37 21.57
N SER A 240 23.74 18.57 21.08
CA SER A 240 24.35 17.66 20.10
C SER A 240 25.87 17.55 20.24
N LYS A 241 26.41 16.36 19.97
CA LYS A 241 27.84 16.16 19.75
C LYS A 241 28.25 16.73 18.38
N LYS A 242 29.51 17.13 18.26
CA LYS A 242 30.06 17.62 16.99
C LYS A 242 29.95 16.52 15.91
N GLY A 243 29.56 16.90 14.70
CA GLY A 243 29.53 16.01 13.54
C GLY A 243 28.33 15.07 13.45
N HIS A 244 27.34 15.17 14.35
CA HIS A 244 26.25 14.20 14.44
C HIS A 244 25.56 13.90 13.09
N PRO A 245 25.39 12.63 12.67
CA PRO A 245 24.93 12.30 11.32
C PRO A 245 23.50 12.75 11.00
N MET A 246 22.60 12.83 12.00
CA MET A 246 21.27 13.43 11.83
C MET A 246 21.38 14.88 11.32
N LEU A 247 22.18 15.72 12.00
CA LEU A 247 22.40 17.11 11.60
C LEU A 247 23.07 17.20 10.23
N ARG A 248 23.99 16.28 9.90
CA ARG A 248 24.60 16.21 8.57
C ARG A 248 23.55 16.05 7.46
N LYS A 249 22.63 15.10 7.61
CA LYS A 249 21.54 14.84 6.64
C LYS A 249 20.59 16.04 6.55
N LEU A 250 20.23 16.65 7.68
CA LEU A 250 19.39 17.85 7.70
C LEU A 250 20.07 19.04 6.99
N ILE A 251 21.32 19.34 7.33
CA ILE A 251 22.09 20.44 6.72
C ILE A 251 22.22 20.25 5.21
N THR A 252 22.50 19.01 4.79
CA THR A 252 22.56 18.64 3.36
C THR A 252 21.25 18.98 2.67
N LYS A 253 20.11 18.57 3.26
CA LYS A 253 18.80 18.81 2.65
C LYS A 253 18.44 20.29 2.58
N ILE A 254 18.67 21.05 3.65
CA ILE A 254 18.41 22.50 3.68
C ILE A 254 19.26 23.20 2.61
N THR A 255 20.53 22.80 2.48
CA THR A 255 21.45 23.33 1.47
C THR A 255 20.91 23.07 0.06
N GLU A 256 20.64 21.81 -0.28
CA GLU A 256 20.13 21.43 -1.61
C GLU A 256 18.79 22.10 -1.94
N LEU A 257 17.87 22.18 -0.96
CA LEU A 257 16.58 22.86 -1.13
C LEU A 257 16.77 24.35 -1.41
N THR A 258 17.69 25.01 -0.70
CA THR A 258 17.97 26.44 -0.85
C THR A 258 18.60 26.76 -2.19
N LEU A 259 19.57 25.95 -2.62
CA LEU A 259 20.22 26.09 -3.93
C LEU A 259 19.24 25.82 -5.08
N ALA A 260 18.38 24.79 -4.95
CA ALA A 260 17.34 24.54 -5.96
C ALA A 260 16.35 25.71 -6.08
N ARG A 261 15.98 26.34 -4.95
CA ARG A 261 15.14 27.56 -4.95
C ARG A 261 15.85 28.76 -5.57
N GLU A 262 17.17 28.85 -5.45
CA GLU A 262 17.95 29.87 -6.15
C GLU A 262 17.91 29.67 -7.67
N GLU A 263 18.22 28.45 -8.13
CA GLU A 263 18.24 28.09 -9.54
C GLU A 263 16.87 28.29 -10.22
N SER A 264 15.78 28.04 -9.50
CA SER A 264 14.41 28.24 -9.99
C SER A 264 13.88 29.66 -9.81
N GLY A 265 14.65 30.58 -9.20
CA GLY A 265 14.20 31.94 -8.90
C GLY A 265 13.09 32.03 -7.85
N GLN A 266 12.95 31.01 -6.99
CA GLN A 266 11.90 30.85 -6.00
C GLN A 266 12.31 31.20 -4.57
N LEU A 267 13.50 31.77 -4.34
CA LEU A 267 13.97 32.12 -2.98
C LEU A 267 12.95 32.96 -2.20
N LYS A 268 12.31 33.93 -2.85
CA LYS A 268 11.33 34.83 -2.22
C LYS A 268 9.87 34.34 -2.33
N SER A 269 9.65 33.16 -2.92
CA SER A 269 8.32 32.60 -3.12
C SER A 269 7.90 31.79 -1.91
N VAL A 270 6.62 31.92 -1.52
CA VAL A 270 6.00 31.06 -0.52
C VAL A 270 5.54 29.78 -1.22
N LEU A 271 6.17 28.65 -0.89
CA LEU A 271 5.82 27.33 -1.47
C LEU A 271 5.04 26.44 -0.50
N GLY A 272 4.98 26.80 0.78
CA GLY A 272 4.15 26.16 1.81
C GLY A 272 2.72 26.71 1.86
N LYS A 273 1.93 26.20 2.83
CA LYS A 273 0.54 26.64 3.10
C LYS A 273 0.42 28.16 3.21
N ASP A 274 1.35 28.76 3.93
CA ASP A 274 1.51 30.18 4.12
C ASP A 274 2.99 30.46 4.40
N GLU A 275 3.33 31.72 4.62
CA GLU A 275 4.70 32.16 4.87
C GLU A 275 5.34 31.49 6.11
N GLY A 276 4.56 31.28 7.17
CA GLY A 276 5.00 30.56 8.36
C GLY A 276 5.19 29.08 8.09
N GLY A 277 4.25 28.46 7.38
CA GLY A 277 4.32 27.07 6.94
C GLY A 277 5.52 26.81 6.04
N ASP A 278 5.88 27.74 5.16
CA ASP A 278 7.06 27.63 4.31
C ASP A 278 8.36 27.70 5.13
N ILE A 279 8.47 28.64 6.08
CA ILE A 279 9.62 28.73 7.00
C ILE A 279 9.75 27.43 7.81
N MET A 280 8.65 26.92 8.37
CA MET A 280 8.63 25.70 9.18
C MET A 280 9.10 24.47 8.41
N ASN A 281 8.82 24.38 7.11
CA ASN A 281 9.22 23.25 6.26
C ASN A 281 10.54 23.46 5.50
N TRP A 282 11.10 24.68 5.48
CA TRP A 282 12.38 24.96 4.83
C TRP A 282 13.55 24.84 5.80
N THR A 283 13.50 25.51 6.96
CA THR A 283 14.59 25.50 7.96
C THR A 283 14.08 25.25 9.38
N GLY A 284 12.79 25.46 9.62
CA GLY A 284 12.20 25.43 10.95
C GLY A 284 11.86 24.03 11.47
N PRO A 285 10.91 23.92 12.42
CA PRO A 285 10.69 22.70 13.18
C PRO A 285 10.10 21.53 12.37
N GLY A 286 9.44 21.78 11.23
CA GLY A 286 8.84 20.73 10.39
C GLY A 286 9.91 19.84 9.76
N ILE A 287 10.85 20.44 9.03
CA ILE A 287 11.95 19.69 8.40
C ILE A 287 12.90 19.08 9.43
N PHE A 288 13.12 19.76 10.56
CA PHE A 288 13.89 19.22 11.68
C PHE A 288 13.26 17.93 12.22
N THR A 289 11.94 17.94 12.42
CA THR A 289 11.19 16.78 12.90
C THR A 289 11.28 15.61 11.92
N ASP A 290 11.09 15.87 10.62
CA ASP A 290 11.18 14.83 9.59
C ASP A 290 12.54 14.15 9.56
N TYR A 291 13.62 14.92 9.72
CA TYR A 291 14.98 14.38 9.66
C TYR A 291 15.39 13.64 10.93
N ILE A 292 14.79 13.94 12.08
CA ILE A 292 14.91 13.10 13.27
C ILE A 292 14.26 11.74 13.02
N PHE A 293 12.99 11.71 12.58
CA PHE A 293 12.31 10.45 12.27
C PHE A 293 13.03 9.68 11.19
N LYS A 294 13.46 10.35 10.12
CA LYS A 294 14.22 9.72 9.03
C LYS A 294 15.54 9.13 9.52
N TYR A 295 16.28 9.86 10.35
CA TYR A 295 17.53 9.35 10.91
C TYR A 295 17.30 8.13 11.80
N ILE A 296 16.37 8.22 12.76
CA ILE A 296 16.04 7.14 13.68
C ILE A 296 15.56 5.90 12.91
N ASN A 297 14.67 6.06 11.92
CA ASN A 297 14.24 4.92 11.10
C ASN A 297 15.42 4.37 10.28
N ASN A 298 16.24 5.21 9.65
CA ASN A 298 17.37 4.74 8.83
C ASN A 298 18.41 3.94 9.62
N ILE A 299 18.66 4.27 10.90
CA ILE A 299 19.61 3.50 11.72
C ILE A 299 19.04 2.16 12.19
N LEU A 300 17.71 2.04 12.27
CA LEU A 300 17.00 0.80 12.62
C LEU A 300 16.57 -0.04 11.40
N GLU A 301 16.56 0.55 10.22
CA GLU A 301 16.32 -0.15 8.97
C GLU A 301 17.43 -1.15 8.69
N SER A 302 17.11 -2.26 8.01
CA SER A 302 18.13 -3.17 7.50
C SER A 302 18.85 -2.53 6.31
N SER A 303 20.12 -2.91 6.05
CA SER A 303 20.84 -2.47 4.84
C SER A 303 20.15 -2.85 3.53
N ALA A 304 19.16 -3.75 3.56
CA ALA A 304 18.28 -4.11 2.44
C ALA A 304 17.10 -3.14 2.24
N SER A 305 16.61 -2.49 3.30
CA SER A 305 15.50 -1.51 3.27
C SER A 305 15.94 -0.14 2.75
N PHE A 306 17.16 0.28 3.09
CA PHE A 306 17.75 1.55 2.66
C PHE A 306 17.85 1.68 1.12
N LYS A 307 17.92 0.52 0.45
CA LYS A 307 18.12 0.34 -0.98
C LYS A 307 16.80 0.37 -1.76
N SER A 308 15.76 -0.26 -1.23
CA SER A 308 14.42 -0.32 -1.85
C SER A 308 13.58 0.97 -1.76
N ARG A 309 14.04 2.01 -1.05
CA ARG A 309 13.30 3.27 -0.76
C ARG A 309 11.88 3.07 -0.21
N LYS A 310 11.54 1.86 0.27
CA LYS A 310 10.33 1.60 1.06
C LYS A 310 10.64 1.93 2.51
N TYR A 311 10.36 3.16 2.90
CA TYR A 311 10.36 3.55 4.31
C TYR A 311 9.15 2.88 4.96
N GLU A 312 9.35 1.70 5.57
CA GLU A 312 8.41 1.19 6.55
C GLU A 312 8.62 2.04 7.80
N GLY A 313 7.90 3.15 7.95
CA GLY A 313 8.00 4.06 9.09
C GLY A 313 7.70 3.34 10.41
N LEU A 314 8.71 2.66 10.97
CA LEU A 314 8.62 1.86 12.18
C LEU A 314 8.39 2.76 13.40
N ILE A 315 9.12 3.87 13.42
CA ILE A 315 9.02 4.89 14.44
C ILE A 315 8.36 6.10 13.81
N ASP A 316 7.11 6.32 14.21
CA ASP A 316 6.35 7.52 13.90
C ASP A 316 6.00 8.29 15.18
N TRP A 317 5.17 9.32 15.05
CA TRP A 317 4.73 10.14 16.17
C TRP A 317 4.02 9.32 17.27
N LYS A 318 3.44 8.16 16.98
CA LYS A 318 2.70 7.34 17.96
C LYS A 318 3.63 6.79 19.04
N MET A 319 4.91 6.59 18.73
CA MET A 319 5.91 6.16 19.71
C MET A 319 6.09 7.19 20.83
N PHE A 320 6.02 8.48 20.48
CA PHE A 320 6.37 9.59 21.37
C PHE A 320 5.15 10.33 21.93
N THR A 321 3.97 10.22 21.31
CA THR A 321 2.77 10.94 21.78
C THR A 321 2.39 10.51 23.19
N GLY A 322 2.16 11.49 24.06
CA GLY A 322 1.84 11.28 25.47
C GLY A 322 2.99 10.76 26.33
N MET A 323 4.25 10.79 25.86
CA MET A 323 5.41 10.35 26.66
C MET A 323 5.65 11.27 27.87
N GLN A 324 5.94 10.68 29.03
CA GLN A 324 6.20 11.34 30.30
C GLN A 324 7.65 11.19 30.77
N GLN A 325 8.38 10.22 30.23
CA GLN A 325 9.80 9.96 30.52
C GLN A 325 10.63 9.96 29.23
N PRO A 326 11.95 10.26 29.30
CA PRO A 326 12.81 10.21 28.13
C PRO A 326 12.84 8.85 27.45
N ILE A 327 12.87 8.87 26.12
CA ILE A 327 13.04 7.70 25.26
C ILE A 327 14.34 7.85 24.48
N VAL A 328 15.23 6.87 24.61
CA VAL A 328 16.51 6.80 23.90
C VAL A 328 16.43 5.70 22.85
N ILE A 329 16.78 6.04 21.62
CA ILE A 329 16.87 5.11 20.50
C ILE A 329 18.26 5.30 19.90
N ASP A 330 19.11 4.31 20.13
CA ASP A 330 20.53 4.37 19.83
C ASP A 330 21.20 5.64 20.40
N ASP A 331 21.60 6.59 19.54
CA ASP A 331 22.25 7.84 19.92
C ASP A 331 21.32 9.07 19.90
N VAL A 332 20.01 8.88 19.76
CA VAL A 332 19.01 9.96 19.88
C VAL A 332 18.19 9.81 21.15
N MET A 333 18.23 10.83 22.01
CA MET A 333 17.36 10.96 23.17
C MET A 333 16.23 11.95 22.87
N VAL A 334 15.00 11.48 22.94
CA VAL A 334 13.79 12.30 22.91
C VAL A 334 13.32 12.56 24.33
N LEU A 335 13.21 13.83 24.70
CA LEU A 335 12.74 14.31 25.98
C LEU A 335 11.24 14.65 25.91
N PRO A 336 10.46 14.35 26.96
CA PRO A 336 9.03 14.67 27.00
C PRO A 336 8.82 16.18 26.92
N ILE A 337 7.62 16.60 26.48
CA ILE A 337 7.26 18.01 26.26
C ILE A 337 7.57 18.90 27.46
N THR A 338 7.36 18.39 28.69
CA THR A 338 7.69 19.08 29.95
C THR A 338 9.15 19.53 30.06
N SER A 339 10.07 18.88 29.32
CA SER A 339 11.50 19.14 29.48
C SER A 339 11.92 20.48 28.89
N PHE A 340 11.37 20.84 27.73
CA PHE A 340 11.67 22.08 27.03
C PHE A 340 10.43 23.00 26.97
N SER A 341 9.21 22.48 26.95
CA SER A 341 7.98 23.28 26.94
C SER A 341 7.16 23.15 28.24
N PRO A 342 7.73 23.32 29.47
CA PRO A 342 6.90 23.34 30.68
C PRO A 342 6.01 24.59 30.72
N ASP A 343 4.95 24.53 31.53
CA ASP A 343 3.96 25.60 31.74
C ASP A 343 3.14 26.03 30.51
N VAL A 344 3.16 25.29 29.40
CA VAL A 344 2.27 25.58 28.25
C VAL A 344 0.81 25.20 28.52
N ASN A 345 0.52 24.60 29.68
CA ASN A 345 -0.81 24.24 30.22
C ASN A 345 -1.71 23.42 29.28
N THR A 346 -1.11 22.81 28.26
CA THR A 346 -1.78 22.06 27.20
C THR A 346 -0.88 20.87 26.83
N MET A 347 -1.43 19.88 26.10
CA MET A 347 -0.64 18.76 25.54
C MET A 347 0.10 17.91 26.59
N GLY A 348 -0.41 17.86 27.83
CA GLY A 348 0.20 17.07 28.91
C GLY A 348 1.49 17.64 29.50
N ALA A 349 1.85 18.89 29.20
CA ALA A 349 3.04 19.53 29.74
C ALA A 349 2.93 19.81 31.25
N GLY A 350 3.96 19.42 31.99
CA GLY A 350 4.10 19.71 33.42
C GLY A 350 4.57 21.14 33.70
N ASP A 351 4.66 21.48 34.98
CA ASP A 351 5.11 22.81 35.40
C ASP A 351 6.65 22.96 35.40
N SER A 352 7.14 24.20 35.53
CA SER A 352 8.58 24.49 35.61
C SER A 352 9.31 23.90 36.83
N LYS A 353 8.59 23.40 37.84
CA LYS A 353 9.18 22.73 39.01
C LYS A 353 9.35 21.23 38.77
N HIS A 354 8.81 20.70 37.69
CA HIS A 354 8.87 19.29 37.37
C HIS A 354 10.33 18.78 37.32
N PRO A 355 10.62 17.56 37.81
CA PRO A 355 11.97 16.99 37.79
C PRO A 355 12.63 16.95 36.40
N LEU A 356 11.84 16.83 35.34
CA LEU A 356 12.33 16.84 33.97
C LEU A 356 12.33 18.22 33.29
N ALA A 357 11.79 19.29 33.92
CA ALA A 357 11.78 20.62 33.33
C ALA A 357 13.19 21.23 33.31
N TYR A 358 13.76 21.38 32.11
CA TYR A 358 15.16 21.78 31.89
C TYR A 358 15.31 23.17 31.31
N ALA A 359 14.46 23.52 30.35
CA ALA A 359 14.41 24.84 29.73
C ALA A 359 12.96 25.29 29.63
N LYS A 360 12.75 26.61 29.60
CA LYS A 360 11.43 27.21 29.37
C LYS A 360 11.53 28.32 28.35
N HIS A 361 10.68 28.24 27.33
CA HIS A 361 10.53 29.26 26.30
C HIS A 361 9.54 30.35 26.73
N MET A 362 9.84 31.62 26.41
CA MET A 362 9.00 32.76 26.80
C MET A 362 8.05 33.25 25.69
N PHE A 363 8.07 32.58 24.53
CA PHE A 363 7.17 32.82 23.38
C PHE A 363 7.07 34.29 22.97
N SER A 364 8.20 35.00 22.95
CA SER A 364 8.21 36.46 22.76
C SER A 364 7.87 36.90 21.33
N GLY A 365 7.82 35.97 20.37
CA GLY A 365 7.37 36.20 18.99
C GLY A 365 8.17 37.28 18.25
N SER A 366 9.44 37.49 18.62
CA SER A 366 10.21 38.68 18.23
C SER A 366 10.56 38.77 16.75
N TRP A 367 10.44 37.67 16.00
CA TRP A 367 10.66 37.65 14.54
C TRP A 367 9.41 38.05 13.74
N LYS A 368 8.20 37.94 14.31
CA LYS A 368 6.92 38.22 13.61
C LYS A 368 6.71 39.71 13.28
N LYS A 369 7.57 40.60 13.76
CA LYS A 369 7.47 42.06 13.57
C LYS A 369 8.45 42.61 12.54
N ASP A 370 9.34 41.78 11.99
CA ASP A 370 10.41 42.24 11.11
C ASP A 370 9.95 42.49 9.65
N ASP A 371 8.70 42.13 9.30
CA ASP A 371 8.14 42.28 7.94
C ASP A 371 7.15 43.46 7.75
N VAL A 372 7.12 44.44 8.67
CA VAL A 372 6.27 45.64 8.48
C VAL A 372 7.02 46.72 7.70
N MET A 373 6.64 46.90 6.43
CA MET A 373 6.93 48.13 5.68
C MET A 373 6.25 49.33 6.36
N PRO A 374 6.91 50.51 6.47
CA PRO A 374 6.35 51.66 7.18
C PRO A 374 5.13 52.23 6.42
N GLY A 375 3.95 52.27 7.06
CA GLY A 375 2.80 53.00 6.51
C GLY A 375 1.38 52.51 6.82
N MET A 376 1.16 51.58 7.76
CA MET A 376 -0.18 51.02 8.03
C MET A 376 -0.67 51.18 9.48
N GLU A 377 -0.25 52.23 10.18
CA GLU A 377 -0.59 52.42 11.61
C GLU A 377 -2.03 52.87 11.88
N GLU A 378 -2.82 53.31 10.90
CA GLU A 378 -4.15 53.89 11.18
C GLU A 378 -5.33 52.90 11.17
N LYS A 379 -5.18 51.67 10.66
CA LYS A 379 -6.31 50.70 10.61
C LYS A 379 -6.38 49.72 11.78
N ILE A 380 -5.30 49.56 12.54
CA ILE A 380 -5.23 48.60 13.66
C ILE A 380 -5.86 49.19 14.93
N VAL A 381 -5.84 50.51 15.11
CA VAL A 381 -6.43 51.18 16.28
C VAL A 381 -7.97 51.08 16.26
N LEU A 382 -8.61 51.03 15.09
CA LEU A 382 -10.07 50.91 15.00
C LEU A 382 -10.59 49.50 15.35
N ALA A 383 -9.79 48.46 15.07
CA ALA A 383 -10.14 47.06 15.40
C ALA A 383 -9.90 46.71 16.88
N LEU A 384 -8.91 47.33 17.52
CA LEU A 384 -8.64 47.12 18.95
C LEU A 384 -9.69 47.80 19.85
N VAL A 385 -10.24 48.93 19.43
CA VAL A 385 -11.32 49.62 20.16
C VAL A 385 -12.64 48.85 20.07
N THR A 386 -12.96 48.22 18.94
CA THR A 386 -14.17 47.39 18.80
C THR A 386 -14.11 46.09 19.58
N CYS A 387 -12.94 45.43 19.68
CA CYS A 387 -12.77 44.23 20.52
C CYS A 387 -12.83 44.52 22.03
N THR A 388 -12.43 45.72 22.47
CA THR A 388 -12.49 46.10 23.88
C THR A 388 -13.92 46.41 24.33
N ILE A 389 -14.78 46.88 23.43
CA ILE A 389 -16.21 47.12 23.70
C ILE A 389 -16.99 45.80 23.73
N PHE A 390 -16.64 44.82 22.89
CA PHE A 390 -17.29 43.51 22.86
C PHE A 390 -17.00 42.64 24.09
N SER A 391 -15.79 42.76 24.67
CA SER A 391 -15.41 42.01 25.89
C SER A 391 -16.08 42.51 27.16
N SER A 392 -16.54 43.78 27.20
CA SER A 392 -17.30 44.32 28.34
C SER A 392 -18.79 43.97 28.36
N LEU A 393 -19.34 43.38 27.29
CA LEU A 393 -20.78 43.08 27.15
C LEU A 393 -21.17 41.62 27.45
N ILE A 394 -20.20 40.73 27.67
CA ILE A 394 -20.44 39.29 27.93
C ILE A 394 -20.31 38.95 29.44
N SER A 395 -20.18 39.95 30.32
CA SER A 395 -20.11 39.72 31.78
C SER A 395 -21.47 39.68 32.49
N SER A 396 -22.60 39.63 31.77
CA SER A 396 -23.92 39.67 32.40
C SER A 396 -24.97 38.86 31.66
N TYR A 397 -24.79 37.54 31.56
CA TYR A 397 -25.91 36.61 31.37
C TYR A 397 -25.61 35.31 32.11
N GLU A 398 -26.33 35.09 33.21
CA GLU A 398 -26.47 33.79 33.88
C GLU A 398 -27.11 32.81 32.89
N LEU A 399 -26.43 31.70 32.60
CA LEU A 399 -27.02 30.52 32.01
C LEU A 399 -26.55 29.29 32.79
N THR A 400 -27.41 28.93 33.74
CA THR A 400 -27.82 27.58 34.15
C THR A 400 -26.89 26.41 33.81
N GLU A 401 -26.52 25.68 34.86
CA GLU A 401 -25.97 24.33 34.86
C GLU A 401 -26.62 23.46 33.78
N ILE A 402 -25.83 23.08 32.78
CA ILE A 402 -26.07 21.89 31.99
C ILE A 402 -25.06 20.86 32.50
N GLU A 403 -25.59 19.78 33.09
CA GLU A 403 -24.83 18.58 33.43
C GLU A 403 -24.09 18.07 32.17
N LEU A 404 -22.81 18.42 32.02
CA LEU A 404 -21.92 17.64 31.17
C LEU A 404 -21.56 16.38 31.96
N SER A 405 -22.29 15.31 31.65
CA SER A 405 -21.94 13.96 32.06
C SER A 405 -20.50 13.66 31.70
N SER A 406 -19.77 13.18 32.69
CA SER A 406 -18.47 12.56 32.56
C SER A 406 -18.52 11.39 31.58
N LEU A 407 -17.99 11.57 30.37
CA LEU A 407 -17.53 10.46 29.53
C LEU A 407 -16.01 10.56 29.44
N SER A 408 -15.36 9.51 29.93
CA SER A 408 -13.92 9.38 30.05
C SER A 408 -13.23 9.38 28.68
N TYR A 409 -12.05 9.99 28.61
CA TYR A 409 -11.15 10.03 27.44
C TYR A 409 -10.57 8.66 27.03
N PHE A 410 -11.13 7.54 27.51
CA PHE A 410 -10.77 6.17 27.14
C PHE A 410 -11.56 5.64 25.93
N ASP A 411 -12.43 6.45 25.31
CA ASP A 411 -13.45 5.98 24.36
C ASP A 411 -13.29 6.50 22.91
N PHE A 412 -12.15 7.08 22.50
CA PHE A 412 -11.94 7.44 21.09
C PHE A 412 -11.79 6.19 20.21
N ILE A 413 -12.70 6.06 19.25
CA ILE A 413 -12.75 4.94 18.30
C ILE A 413 -12.50 5.52 16.90
N SER A 414 -11.51 5.01 16.18
CA SER A 414 -11.28 5.47 14.79
C SER A 414 -12.50 5.17 13.90
N PRO A 415 -12.80 5.97 12.86
CA PRO A 415 -13.89 5.69 11.91
C PRO A 415 -13.86 4.27 11.33
N ARG A 416 -12.66 3.70 11.16
CA ARG A 416 -12.45 2.31 10.74
C ARG A 416 -13.02 1.31 11.75
N GLU A 417 -12.70 1.51 13.02
CA GLU A 417 -13.14 0.67 14.12
C GLU A 417 -14.64 0.88 14.40
N GLU A 418 -15.17 2.09 14.19
CA GLU A 418 -16.61 2.36 14.20
C GLU A 418 -17.33 1.54 13.12
N LEU A 419 -16.86 1.58 11.87
CA LEU A 419 -17.44 0.79 10.77
C LEU A 419 -17.36 -0.72 11.05
N ARG A 420 -16.21 -1.19 11.57
CA ARG A 420 -16.04 -2.60 11.93
C ARG A 420 -17.08 -3.04 12.97
N ARG A 421 -17.33 -2.21 13.99
CA ARG A 421 -18.35 -2.48 15.02
C ARG A 421 -19.76 -2.44 14.45
N GLU A 422 -20.07 -1.47 13.60
CA GLU A 422 -21.38 -1.37 12.94
C GLU A 422 -21.67 -2.63 12.11
N LEU A 423 -20.71 -3.10 11.31
CA LEU A 423 -20.85 -4.31 10.48
C LEU A 423 -20.92 -5.60 11.34
N GLN A 424 -20.23 -5.65 12.48
CA GLN A 424 -20.33 -6.78 13.41
C GLN A 424 -21.68 -6.83 14.13
N GLN A 425 -22.25 -5.68 14.46
CA GLN A 425 -23.57 -5.59 15.07
C GLN A 425 -24.69 -5.87 14.06
N ASN A 426 -24.44 -5.57 12.77
CA ASN A 426 -25.40 -5.74 11.69
C ASN A 426 -24.86 -6.69 10.60
N PRO A 427 -24.58 -7.97 10.90
CA PRO A 427 -24.00 -8.90 9.92
C PRO A 427 -24.91 -9.14 8.70
N ASN A 428 -26.21 -8.88 8.84
CA ASN A 428 -27.22 -9.01 7.78
C ASN A 428 -27.58 -7.66 7.14
N TYR A 429 -26.71 -6.65 7.22
CA TYR A 429 -26.97 -5.31 6.66
C TYR A 429 -27.30 -5.32 5.16
N ARG A 430 -26.86 -6.34 4.41
CA ARG A 430 -27.21 -6.47 2.99
C ARG A 430 -28.72 -6.60 2.76
N ASP A 431 -29.43 -7.21 3.71
CA ASP A 431 -30.89 -7.38 3.68
C ASP A 431 -31.64 -6.35 4.51
N THR A 432 -30.97 -5.77 5.51
CA THR A 432 -31.59 -4.86 6.49
C THR A 432 -31.24 -3.40 6.26
N GLY A 433 -30.34 -3.11 5.31
CA GLY A 433 -29.82 -1.78 5.02
C GLY A 433 -28.60 -1.42 5.86
N LEU A 434 -27.89 -0.37 5.45
CA LEU A 434 -26.78 0.20 6.20
C LEU A 434 -26.86 1.73 6.18
N ASN A 435 -26.75 2.36 7.34
CA ASN A 435 -26.51 3.80 7.45
C ASN A 435 -25.36 4.04 8.43
N PHE A 436 -24.17 4.26 7.91
CA PHE A 436 -22.98 4.51 8.71
C PHE A 436 -22.51 5.95 8.52
N GLN A 437 -22.56 6.72 9.60
CA GLN A 437 -22.12 8.12 9.65
C GLN A 437 -20.90 8.19 10.57
N PRO A 438 -19.67 8.26 10.04
CA PRO A 438 -18.47 8.34 10.88
C PRO A 438 -18.52 9.62 11.72
N GLN A 439 -18.15 9.53 13.01
CA GLN A 439 -18.16 10.72 13.89
C GLN A 439 -17.06 11.71 13.52
N HIS A 440 -15.93 11.21 13.02
CA HIS A 440 -14.72 11.98 12.72
C HIS A 440 -14.13 11.61 11.36
N PRO A 441 -14.84 11.87 10.23
CA PRO A 441 -14.32 11.57 8.90
C PRO A 441 -13.09 12.42 8.58
N THR A 442 -12.10 11.82 7.92
CA THR A 442 -10.90 12.55 7.51
C THR A 442 -11.17 13.47 6.32
N SER A 443 -10.58 14.66 6.34
CA SER A 443 -10.58 15.57 5.18
C SER A 443 -9.54 15.15 4.13
N THR A 444 -9.95 14.98 2.89
CA THR A 444 -9.08 14.59 1.78
C THR A 444 -8.06 15.71 1.45
N PRO A 445 -6.73 15.42 1.38
CA PRO A 445 -5.71 16.38 0.99
C PRO A 445 -5.72 16.54 -0.53
N TYR A 446 -6.08 17.72 -1.01
CA TYR A 446 -6.13 18.02 -2.44
C TYR A 446 -5.04 19.01 -2.80
N SER A 447 -4.26 18.75 -3.87
CA SER A 447 -3.19 19.66 -4.32
C SER A 447 -2.93 19.62 -5.83
N THR A 448 -3.99 19.65 -6.65
CA THR A 448 -3.83 19.95 -8.09
C THR A 448 -4.36 21.33 -8.41
N SER A 449 -3.72 22.00 -9.39
CA SER A 449 -4.16 23.29 -9.89
C SER A 449 -5.62 23.26 -10.40
N VAL A 450 -6.06 22.17 -11.02
CA VAL A 450 -7.45 22.00 -11.49
C VAL A 450 -8.42 21.92 -10.30
N LEU A 451 -8.12 21.10 -9.28
CA LEU A 451 -8.96 20.99 -8.08
C LEU A 451 -9.06 22.31 -7.30
N ASP A 452 -7.95 23.05 -7.17
CA ASP A 452 -7.94 24.35 -6.50
C ASP A 452 -8.76 25.41 -7.24
N LYS A 453 -8.78 25.35 -8.58
CA LYS A 453 -9.63 26.23 -9.39
C LYS A 453 -11.10 25.81 -9.28
N LEU A 454 -11.41 24.52 -9.36
CA LEU A 454 -12.77 23.98 -9.23
C LEU A 454 -13.41 24.37 -7.91
N LYS A 455 -12.72 24.18 -6.77
CA LYS A 455 -13.22 24.55 -5.44
C LYS A 455 -13.49 26.04 -5.27
N ARG A 456 -12.70 26.89 -5.93
CA ARG A 456 -12.91 28.35 -5.91
C ARG A 456 -14.11 28.75 -6.76
N LEU A 457 -14.31 28.07 -7.88
CA LEU A 457 -15.37 28.39 -8.84
C LEU A 457 -16.73 27.84 -8.40
N PHE A 458 -16.75 26.65 -7.81
CA PHE A 458 -17.95 25.96 -7.32
C PHE A 458 -17.70 25.41 -5.90
N PRO A 459 -17.72 26.27 -4.87
CA PRO A 459 -17.48 25.84 -3.50
C PRO A 459 -18.56 24.85 -3.03
N TYR A 460 -18.12 23.81 -2.31
CA TYR A 460 -19.00 22.84 -1.68
C TYR A 460 -19.54 23.39 -0.36
N ASP A 461 -20.86 23.38 -0.19
CA ASP A 461 -21.52 23.71 1.07
C ASP A 461 -22.35 22.49 1.52
N PRO A 462 -21.91 21.74 2.54
CA PRO A 462 -22.62 20.57 3.00
C PRO A 462 -23.98 20.91 3.63
N THR A 463 -24.23 22.16 4.04
CA THR A 463 -25.50 22.53 4.70
C THR A 463 -26.66 22.71 3.72
N LEU A 464 -26.37 22.85 2.42
CA LEU A 464 -27.40 23.02 1.39
C LEU A 464 -27.96 21.66 0.95
N PRO A 465 -29.27 21.57 0.63
CA PRO A 465 -29.84 20.36 0.07
C PRO A 465 -29.37 20.14 -1.37
N ILE A 466 -29.54 18.91 -1.87
CA ILE A 466 -29.38 18.62 -3.30
C ILE A 466 -30.40 19.46 -4.10
N PRO A 467 -29.97 20.26 -5.10
CA PRO A 467 -30.88 21.10 -5.89
C PRO A 467 -31.99 20.31 -6.59
N LYS A 468 -33.22 20.83 -6.60
CA LYS A 468 -34.36 20.20 -7.29
C LYS A 468 -34.33 20.48 -8.80
N GLN A 469 -33.33 19.94 -9.49
CA GLN A 469 -33.17 20.05 -10.95
C GLN A 469 -32.92 18.68 -11.57
N VAL A 470 -33.49 18.44 -12.76
CA VAL A 470 -33.27 17.25 -13.57
C VAL A 470 -32.64 17.67 -14.91
N TRP A 471 -31.40 17.24 -15.12
CA TRP A 471 -30.62 17.47 -16.33
C TRP A 471 -30.71 16.26 -17.24
N GLN A 472 -31.12 16.49 -18.49
CA GLN A 472 -31.05 15.48 -19.55
C GLN A 472 -30.39 16.08 -20.79
N MET A 473 -29.76 15.23 -21.60
CA MET A 473 -29.15 15.68 -22.84
C MET A 473 -29.52 14.81 -24.03
N TRP A 474 -29.66 15.45 -25.18
CA TRP A 474 -29.84 14.76 -26.45
C TRP A 474 -29.18 15.52 -27.61
N LYS A 475 -29.27 14.98 -28.82
CA LYS A 475 -28.63 15.56 -30.01
C LYS A 475 -29.31 16.83 -30.50
N VAL A 476 -30.62 16.90 -30.35
CA VAL A 476 -31.50 17.98 -30.82
C VAL A 476 -32.46 18.35 -29.69
N GLY A 477 -33.03 19.55 -29.76
CA GLY A 477 -33.94 20.05 -28.72
C GLY A 477 -35.27 19.29 -28.73
N LEU A 478 -36.02 19.38 -27.64
CA LEU A 478 -37.34 18.75 -27.55
C LEU A 478 -38.24 19.22 -28.69
N ASP A 479 -38.30 20.50 -29.01
CA ASP A 479 -39.20 21.02 -30.06
C ASP A 479 -38.78 20.65 -31.50
N ASP A 480 -37.66 19.94 -31.69
CA ASP A 480 -37.20 19.49 -33.00
C ASP A 480 -38.03 18.29 -33.50
N ASP A 481 -38.53 18.37 -34.74
CA ASP A 481 -39.32 17.31 -35.38
C ASP A 481 -38.58 15.97 -35.49
N THR A 482 -37.24 15.98 -35.43
CA THR A 482 -36.39 14.78 -35.49
C THR A 482 -36.11 14.16 -34.12
N PHE A 483 -36.56 14.78 -33.02
CA PHE A 483 -36.43 14.21 -31.68
C PHE A 483 -37.31 12.95 -31.54
N PRO A 484 -36.76 11.80 -31.10
CA PRO A 484 -37.51 10.54 -31.05
C PRO A 484 -38.71 10.58 -30.11
N GLU A 485 -39.88 10.21 -30.62
CA GLU A 485 -41.14 10.22 -29.84
C GLU A 485 -41.09 9.31 -28.61
N GLU A 486 -40.43 8.14 -28.70
CA GLU A 486 -40.21 7.25 -27.55
C GLU A 486 -39.47 7.97 -26.39
N PHE A 487 -38.50 8.82 -26.70
CA PHE A 487 -37.75 9.57 -25.69
C PHE A 487 -38.54 10.74 -25.11
N ARG A 488 -39.50 11.31 -25.85
CA ARG A 488 -40.46 12.28 -25.30
C ARG A 488 -41.32 11.61 -24.24
N ASN A 489 -41.81 10.41 -24.55
CA ASN A 489 -42.63 9.64 -23.61
C ASN A 489 -41.84 9.27 -22.35
N TYR A 490 -40.53 9.03 -22.46
CA TYR A 490 -39.68 8.76 -21.30
C TYR A 490 -39.41 10.03 -20.49
N HIS A 491 -39.11 11.14 -21.15
CA HIS A 491 -39.00 12.46 -20.51
C HIS A 491 -40.31 12.87 -19.81
N GLU A 492 -41.47 12.57 -20.39
CA GLU A 492 -42.78 12.83 -19.79
C GLU A 492 -42.97 12.07 -18.46
N THR A 493 -42.39 10.87 -18.33
CA THR A 493 -42.39 10.18 -17.02
C THR A 493 -41.64 10.98 -15.96
N TRP A 494 -40.54 11.64 -16.33
CA TRP A 494 -39.78 12.51 -15.44
C TRP A 494 -40.57 13.74 -15.04
N LEU A 495 -41.23 14.42 -15.98
CA LEU A 495 -42.12 15.56 -15.67
C LEU A 495 -43.22 15.18 -14.67
N ASN A 496 -43.85 14.02 -14.89
CA ASN A 496 -44.98 13.58 -14.07
C ASN A 496 -44.60 13.10 -12.66
N HIS A 497 -43.41 12.51 -12.50
CA HIS A 497 -42.93 11.97 -11.21
C HIS A 497 -41.94 12.89 -10.48
N SER A 498 -41.68 14.09 -11.01
CA SER A 498 -40.82 15.09 -10.35
C SER A 498 -41.31 16.51 -10.63
N THR A 499 -42.59 16.74 -10.31
CA THR A 499 -43.29 18.01 -10.58
C THR A 499 -42.69 19.21 -9.83
N GLU A 500 -41.98 18.97 -8.74
CA GLU A 500 -41.26 20.00 -7.97
C GLU A 500 -39.84 20.29 -8.50
N TYR A 501 -39.38 19.55 -9.51
CA TYR A 501 -38.05 19.70 -10.08
C TYR A 501 -38.10 20.55 -11.34
N GLU A 502 -37.09 21.38 -11.54
CA GLU A 502 -36.85 22.06 -12.81
C GLU A 502 -36.27 21.07 -13.83
N HIS A 503 -36.90 20.95 -15.00
CA HIS A 503 -36.46 20.02 -16.05
C HIS A 503 -35.68 20.76 -17.13
N ILE A 504 -34.43 20.38 -17.31
CA ILE A 504 -33.49 21.05 -18.22
C ILE A 504 -33.00 20.04 -19.25
N VAL A 505 -33.46 20.19 -20.50
CA VAL A 505 -32.99 19.38 -21.63
C VAL A 505 -32.08 20.22 -22.52
N LYS A 506 -30.83 19.77 -22.70
CA LYS A 506 -29.85 20.44 -23.55
C LYS A 506 -29.45 19.60 -24.74
N THR A 507 -29.22 20.27 -25.86
CA THR A 507 -28.55 19.66 -27.01
C THR A 507 -27.06 19.47 -26.73
N ASN A 508 -26.41 18.54 -27.45
CA ASN A 508 -24.95 18.40 -27.38
C ASN A 508 -24.22 19.73 -27.64
N ALA A 509 -24.70 20.54 -28.60
CA ALA A 509 -24.08 21.83 -28.93
C ALA A 509 -24.28 22.88 -27.83
N GLU A 510 -25.44 22.89 -27.17
CA GLU A 510 -25.64 23.75 -26.00
C GLU A 510 -24.79 23.30 -24.81
N CYS A 511 -24.60 22.00 -24.61
CA CYS A 511 -23.67 21.49 -23.60
C CYS A 511 -22.22 21.90 -23.91
N ASP A 512 -21.78 21.80 -25.17
CA ASP A 512 -20.46 22.26 -25.60
C ASP A 512 -20.26 23.76 -25.25
N ALA A 513 -21.26 24.61 -25.55
CA ALA A 513 -21.23 26.04 -25.26
C ALA A 513 -21.24 26.34 -23.75
N LEU A 514 -22.09 25.64 -23.00
CA LEU A 514 -22.21 25.82 -21.55
C LEU A 514 -20.94 25.39 -20.82
N VAL A 515 -20.29 24.30 -21.24
CA VAL A 515 -19.00 23.86 -20.68
C VAL A 515 -17.92 24.91 -20.94
N ALA A 516 -17.86 25.46 -22.17
CA ALA A 516 -16.90 26.50 -22.51
C ALA A 516 -17.11 27.79 -21.70
N GLU A 517 -18.36 28.15 -21.39
CA GLU A 517 -18.72 29.30 -20.56
C GLU A 517 -18.41 29.05 -19.08
N LEU A 518 -18.93 27.97 -18.50
CA LEU A 518 -18.82 27.67 -17.07
C LEU A 518 -17.40 27.45 -16.60
N PHE A 519 -16.55 26.85 -17.44
CA PHE A 519 -15.19 26.49 -17.09
C PHE A 519 -14.15 27.34 -17.82
N ALA A 520 -14.53 28.53 -18.31
CA ALA A 520 -13.62 29.46 -18.99
C ALA A 520 -12.36 29.79 -18.15
N ASP A 521 -12.52 29.90 -16.83
CA ASP A 521 -11.43 30.16 -15.87
C ASP A 521 -10.60 28.91 -15.52
N VAL A 522 -10.97 27.75 -16.06
CA VAL A 522 -10.27 26.47 -15.92
C VAL A 522 -9.91 25.91 -17.31
N PRO A 523 -8.95 26.54 -18.02
CA PRO A 523 -8.66 26.23 -19.42
C PRO A 523 -8.25 24.77 -19.65
N ASP A 524 -7.66 24.11 -18.65
CA ASP A 524 -7.30 22.70 -18.68
C ASP A 524 -8.51 21.79 -18.96
N ILE A 525 -9.66 22.07 -18.31
CA ILE A 525 -10.91 21.32 -18.51
C ILE A 525 -11.49 21.59 -19.90
N VAL A 526 -11.53 22.87 -20.30
CA VAL A 526 -12.06 23.27 -21.62
C VAL A 526 -11.24 22.65 -22.74
N HIS A 527 -9.91 22.66 -22.60
CA HIS A 527 -9.00 22.03 -23.56
C HIS A 527 -9.19 20.52 -23.61
N ALA A 528 -9.17 19.83 -22.45
CA ALA A 528 -9.42 18.40 -22.37
C ALA A 528 -10.75 18.00 -23.01
N TYR A 529 -11.82 18.76 -22.74
CA TYR A 529 -13.13 18.55 -23.33
C TYR A 529 -13.10 18.68 -24.86
N ASN A 530 -12.43 19.71 -25.39
CA ASN A 530 -12.38 20.00 -26.82
C ASN A 530 -11.60 18.95 -27.63
N ILE A 531 -10.57 18.34 -27.06
CA ILE A 531 -9.71 17.37 -27.75
C ILE A 531 -10.26 15.93 -27.71
N MET A 532 -11.35 15.67 -26.99
CA MET A 532 -11.95 14.33 -26.93
C MET A 532 -12.40 13.83 -28.32
N PRO A 533 -11.93 12.66 -28.78
CA PRO A 533 -12.12 12.22 -30.16
C PRO A 533 -13.54 11.70 -30.46
N LEU A 534 -14.33 11.39 -29.43
CA LEU A 534 -15.66 10.79 -29.58
C LEU A 534 -16.73 11.64 -28.86
N PRO A 535 -17.88 11.92 -29.50
CA PRO A 535 -18.97 12.66 -28.86
C PRO A 535 -19.48 12.04 -27.56
N ILE A 536 -19.40 10.72 -27.41
CA ILE A 536 -19.85 10.05 -26.18
C ILE A 536 -18.96 10.39 -24.98
N LEU A 537 -17.65 10.58 -25.18
CA LEU A 537 -16.73 10.99 -24.10
C LEU A 537 -17.10 12.38 -23.59
N LYS A 538 -17.46 13.29 -24.52
CA LYS A 538 -17.98 14.62 -24.19
C LYS A 538 -19.31 14.55 -23.45
N CYS A 539 -20.25 13.71 -23.88
CA CYS A 539 -21.52 13.52 -23.18
C CYS A 539 -21.30 12.99 -21.74
N ASP A 540 -20.43 11.99 -21.59
CA ASP A 540 -20.05 11.46 -20.28
C ASP A 540 -19.38 12.53 -19.42
N PHE A 541 -18.48 13.34 -19.97
CA PHE A 541 -17.82 14.38 -19.19
C PHE A 541 -18.76 15.53 -18.83
N SER A 542 -19.64 15.93 -19.75
CA SER A 542 -20.65 16.99 -19.55
C SER A 542 -21.57 16.68 -18.38
N ARG A 543 -22.00 15.44 -18.17
CA ARG A 543 -22.92 15.15 -17.05
C ARG A 543 -22.27 15.42 -15.68
N TYR A 544 -20.98 15.11 -15.54
CA TYR A 544 -20.23 15.38 -14.31
C TYR A 544 -19.98 16.88 -14.13
N LEU A 545 -19.63 17.59 -15.20
CA LEU A 545 -19.42 19.04 -15.18
C LEU A 545 -20.72 19.80 -14.82
N LEU A 546 -21.86 19.39 -15.37
CA LEU A 546 -23.18 19.96 -15.07
C LEU A 546 -23.58 19.71 -13.61
N LEU A 547 -23.47 18.46 -13.14
CA LEU A 547 -23.76 18.11 -11.75
C LEU A 547 -22.82 18.83 -10.78
N TYR A 548 -21.54 19.02 -11.13
CA TYR A 548 -20.62 19.77 -10.30
C TYR A 548 -20.99 21.24 -10.20
N ALA A 549 -21.33 21.87 -11.34
CA ALA A 549 -21.64 23.30 -11.41
C ALA A 549 -23.00 23.67 -10.81
N TYR A 550 -24.01 22.82 -11.01
CA TYR A 550 -25.41 23.13 -10.64
C TYR A 550 -25.99 22.20 -9.59
N GLY A 551 -25.45 20.98 -9.41
CA GLY A 551 -26.07 19.94 -8.59
C GLY A 551 -27.33 19.35 -9.22
N GLY A 552 -28.09 18.62 -8.41
CA GLY A 552 -29.36 18.00 -8.79
C GLY A 552 -29.19 16.60 -9.33
N ILE A 553 -30.04 16.22 -10.28
CA ILE A 553 -30.09 14.89 -10.88
C ILE A 553 -29.69 15.00 -12.34
N TYR A 554 -28.78 14.15 -12.80
CA TYR A 554 -28.62 13.88 -14.21
C TYR A 554 -29.31 12.55 -14.54
N ALA A 555 -30.04 12.50 -15.64
CA ALA A 555 -30.63 11.27 -16.17
C ALA A 555 -30.47 11.21 -17.70
N ASP A 556 -29.99 10.07 -18.23
CA ASP A 556 -29.97 9.84 -19.67
C ASP A 556 -31.39 9.90 -20.24
N ILE A 557 -31.53 10.41 -21.47
CA ILE A 557 -32.85 10.63 -22.09
C ILE A 557 -33.61 9.32 -22.37
N ASP A 558 -32.91 8.18 -22.41
CA ASP A 558 -33.50 6.84 -22.57
C ASP A 558 -33.75 6.11 -21.24
N THR A 559 -33.97 6.86 -20.16
CA THR A 559 -34.40 6.36 -18.86
C THR A 559 -35.86 6.72 -18.59
N LYS A 560 -36.60 5.82 -17.93
CA LYS A 560 -37.93 6.07 -17.39
C LYS A 560 -37.85 6.13 -15.88
N ILE A 561 -38.37 7.19 -15.27
CA ILE A 561 -38.65 7.16 -13.83
C ILE A 561 -39.97 6.43 -13.61
N LEU A 562 -39.95 5.48 -12.69
CA LEU A 562 -41.10 4.61 -12.37
C LEU A 562 -41.89 5.12 -11.17
N LYS A 563 -41.24 5.90 -10.29
CA LYS A 563 -41.84 6.40 -9.05
C LYS A 563 -41.46 7.83 -8.75
N PRO A 564 -42.36 8.60 -8.10
CA PRO A 564 -42.06 9.93 -7.58
C PRO A 564 -40.74 9.99 -6.78
N ILE A 565 -39.93 11.04 -6.98
CA ILE A 565 -38.63 11.16 -6.29
C ILE A 565 -38.80 11.27 -4.77
N ASP A 566 -39.88 11.88 -4.29
CA ASP A 566 -40.22 11.97 -2.86
C ASP A 566 -40.42 10.59 -2.20
N SER A 567 -40.70 9.55 -2.98
CA SER A 567 -40.81 8.17 -2.51
C SER A 567 -39.47 7.44 -2.40
N TRP A 568 -38.37 8.03 -2.89
CA TRP A 568 -37.05 7.41 -2.83
C TRP A 568 -36.46 7.52 -1.42
N PHE A 569 -35.64 6.55 -1.03
CA PHE A 569 -34.91 6.62 0.26
C PHE A 569 -34.08 7.88 0.42
N SER A 570 -33.52 8.40 -0.68
CA SER A 570 -32.73 9.63 -0.68
C SER A 570 -33.51 10.90 -0.34
N SER A 571 -34.85 10.85 -0.39
CA SER A 571 -35.73 11.98 -0.08
C SER A 571 -36.21 12.00 1.37
N GLN A 572 -35.85 10.99 2.16
CA GLN A 572 -36.20 10.91 3.59
C GLN A 572 -35.23 11.74 4.43
N GLU A 573 -35.70 12.33 5.53
CA GLU A 573 -34.83 13.05 6.48
C GLU A 573 -33.90 12.12 7.27
N SER A 574 -34.28 10.84 7.41
CA SER A 574 -33.52 9.83 8.14
C SER A 574 -33.71 8.44 7.53
N TYR A 575 -32.73 7.56 7.79
CA TYR A 575 -32.73 6.16 7.37
C TYR A 575 -32.10 5.30 8.47
N LEU A 576 -32.76 4.21 8.85
CA LEU A 576 -32.33 3.34 9.97
C LEU A 576 -32.10 4.12 11.28
N ASN A 577 -33.01 5.05 11.59
CA ASN A 577 -32.98 5.94 12.77
C ASN A 577 -31.76 6.88 12.85
N LYS A 578 -31.05 7.09 11.74
CA LYS A 578 -29.93 8.04 11.64
C LYS A 578 -30.26 9.09 10.57
N SER A 579 -29.84 10.34 10.77
CA SER A 579 -30.05 11.42 9.80
C SER A 579 -29.39 11.10 8.45
N LEU A 580 -29.98 11.63 7.37
CA LEU A 580 -29.40 11.59 6.04
C LEU A 580 -28.89 12.99 5.66
N ASP A 581 -27.56 13.17 5.58
CA ASP A 581 -26.94 14.35 4.96
C ASP A 581 -26.26 13.91 3.66
N LEU A 582 -27.07 13.71 2.62
CA LEU A 582 -26.59 13.16 1.36
C LEU A 582 -25.95 14.25 0.49
N GLY A 583 -24.70 14.02 0.10
CA GLY A 583 -23.97 14.75 -0.93
C GLY A 583 -24.05 14.06 -2.29
N LEU A 584 -24.16 12.73 -2.31
CA LEU A 584 -24.11 11.90 -3.51
C LEU A 584 -25.04 10.69 -3.38
N VAL A 585 -25.85 10.45 -4.42
CA VAL A 585 -26.66 9.23 -4.55
C VAL A 585 -26.41 8.59 -5.90
N VAL A 586 -26.01 7.33 -5.86
CA VAL A 586 -25.65 6.48 -6.99
C VAL A 586 -26.34 5.13 -6.84
N GLY A 587 -26.31 4.29 -7.86
CA GLY A 587 -26.84 2.94 -7.71
C GLY A 587 -26.09 1.88 -8.50
N VAL A 588 -26.25 0.64 -8.05
CA VAL A 588 -25.59 -0.50 -8.67
C VAL A 588 -26.23 -0.78 -10.04
N GLU A 589 -25.40 -0.83 -11.08
CA GLU A 589 -25.77 -1.24 -12.44
C GLU A 589 -25.60 -2.75 -12.62
N CYS A 590 -24.57 -3.33 -12.00
CA CYS A 590 -24.27 -4.75 -12.02
C CYS A 590 -23.42 -5.13 -10.81
N ASP A 591 -23.74 -6.24 -10.16
CA ASP A 591 -22.96 -6.91 -9.10
C ASP A 591 -22.89 -8.44 -9.32
N HIS A 592 -23.28 -8.89 -10.52
CA HIS A 592 -23.38 -10.31 -10.85
C HIS A 592 -22.00 -10.93 -11.08
N SER A 593 -21.77 -12.16 -10.60
CA SER A 593 -20.54 -12.94 -10.83
C SER A 593 -20.07 -13.02 -12.30
N ASN A 594 -20.97 -12.91 -13.27
CA ASN A 594 -20.71 -13.04 -14.71
C ASN A 594 -20.67 -11.67 -15.42
N TRP A 595 -20.45 -10.58 -14.68
CA TRP A 595 -20.44 -9.19 -15.16
C TRP A 595 -19.65 -8.96 -16.47
N LYS A 596 -18.54 -9.70 -16.67
CA LYS A 596 -17.73 -9.66 -17.90
C LYS A 596 -18.51 -10.08 -19.16
N GLU A 597 -19.42 -11.04 -19.04
CA GLU A 597 -20.26 -11.52 -20.16
C GLU A 597 -21.23 -10.44 -20.65
N PHE A 598 -21.69 -9.61 -19.72
CA PHE A 598 -22.58 -8.48 -19.96
C PHE A 598 -21.83 -7.18 -20.29
N ARG A 599 -20.49 -7.24 -20.40
CA ARG A 599 -19.58 -6.14 -20.80
C ARG A 599 -19.45 -5.00 -19.77
N TYR A 600 -19.69 -5.30 -18.51
CA TYR A 600 -19.28 -4.41 -17.42
C TYR A 600 -17.76 -4.47 -17.24
N VAL A 601 -17.17 -3.46 -16.60
CA VAL A 601 -15.70 -3.37 -16.42
C VAL A 601 -15.26 -3.50 -14.96
N ARG A 602 -16.20 -3.55 -14.02
CA ARG A 602 -15.96 -3.79 -12.58
C ARG A 602 -16.92 -4.89 -12.08
N PRO A 603 -16.51 -5.70 -11.08
CA PRO A 603 -17.37 -6.70 -10.44
C PRO A 603 -18.66 -6.13 -9.86
N VAL A 604 -18.54 -5.00 -9.18
CA VAL A 604 -19.65 -4.08 -8.93
C VAL A 604 -19.41 -2.85 -9.80
N GLN A 605 -20.36 -2.53 -10.68
CA GLN A 605 -20.33 -1.31 -11.48
C GLN A 605 -21.48 -0.40 -11.03
N LEU A 606 -21.17 0.84 -10.72
CA LEU A 606 -22.17 1.87 -10.44
C LEU A 606 -22.60 2.53 -11.75
N ASN A 607 -23.89 2.82 -11.87
CA ASN A 607 -24.40 3.44 -13.08
C ASN A 607 -24.05 4.93 -13.15
N THR A 608 -23.88 5.41 -14.38
CA THR A 608 -23.66 6.83 -14.68
C THR A 608 -24.81 7.46 -15.45
N TRP A 609 -25.83 6.68 -15.78
CA TRP A 609 -26.98 7.14 -16.53
C TRP A 609 -28.03 7.80 -15.62
N THR A 610 -28.01 7.56 -14.30
CA THR A 610 -28.67 8.45 -13.32
C THR A 610 -27.79 8.70 -12.10
N ILE A 611 -27.47 9.96 -11.83
CA ILE A 611 -26.67 10.37 -10.67
C ILE A 611 -27.36 11.56 -10.02
N MET A 612 -27.43 11.57 -8.69
CA MET A 612 -27.89 12.72 -7.92
C MET A 612 -26.74 13.24 -7.06
N ALA A 613 -26.45 14.54 -7.11
CA ALA A 613 -25.33 15.13 -6.40
C ALA A 613 -25.59 16.56 -5.96
N LYS A 614 -25.02 16.93 -4.82
CA LYS A 614 -24.96 18.32 -4.34
C LYS A 614 -23.97 19.13 -5.18
N LYS A 615 -24.28 20.41 -5.39
CA LYS A 615 -23.39 21.32 -6.12
C LYS A 615 -22.00 21.37 -5.47
N GLY A 616 -20.94 21.32 -6.28
CA GLY A 616 -19.56 21.41 -5.80
C GLY A 616 -19.01 20.14 -5.13
N HIS A 617 -19.71 18.99 -5.22
CA HIS A 617 -19.35 17.77 -4.48
C HIS A 617 -17.88 17.33 -4.68
N PRO A 618 -17.12 17.00 -3.62
CA PRO A 618 -15.69 16.63 -3.71
C PRO A 618 -15.39 15.45 -4.64
N MET A 619 -16.17 14.37 -4.57
CA MET A 619 -16.02 13.21 -5.49
C MET A 619 -16.11 13.63 -6.96
N LEU A 620 -17.03 14.52 -7.33
CA LEU A 620 -17.16 15.00 -8.71
C LEU A 620 -15.97 15.89 -9.11
N ALA A 621 -15.44 16.70 -8.19
CA ALA A 621 -14.24 17.48 -8.44
C ALA A 621 -13.04 16.58 -8.78
N GLU A 622 -12.85 15.50 -8.01
CA GLU A 622 -11.81 14.49 -8.27
C GLU A 622 -12.02 13.81 -9.62
N LEU A 623 -13.23 13.37 -9.92
CA LEU A 623 -13.55 12.76 -11.21
C LEU A 623 -13.27 13.68 -12.39
N ILE A 624 -13.64 14.95 -12.28
CA ILE A 624 -13.36 15.95 -13.31
C ILE A 624 -11.85 16.14 -13.47
N ASN A 625 -11.11 16.23 -12.36
CA ASN A 625 -9.65 16.32 -12.38
C ASN A 625 -9.00 15.11 -13.06
N GLU A 626 -9.37 13.88 -12.68
CA GLU A 626 -8.81 12.65 -13.24
C GLU A 626 -9.12 12.50 -14.74
N ILE A 627 -10.35 12.80 -15.17
CA ILE A 627 -10.71 12.81 -16.59
C ILE A 627 -9.86 13.84 -17.35
N THR A 628 -9.68 15.03 -16.78
CA THR A 628 -8.91 16.13 -17.38
C THR A 628 -7.44 15.70 -17.55
N GLU A 629 -6.77 15.32 -16.46
CA GLU A 629 -5.36 14.91 -16.48
C GLU A 629 -5.12 13.71 -17.39
N HIS A 630 -5.99 12.69 -17.35
CA HIS A 630 -5.88 11.52 -18.22
C HIS A 630 -6.05 11.90 -19.70
N THR A 631 -6.92 12.86 -20.03
CA THR A 631 -7.12 13.35 -21.40
C THR A 631 -5.91 14.14 -21.89
N LEU A 632 -5.38 15.05 -21.06
CA LEU A 632 -4.18 15.84 -21.38
C LEU A 632 -2.93 14.96 -21.52
N TRP A 633 -2.79 13.94 -20.68
CA TRP A 633 -1.73 12.94 -20.83
C TRP A 633 -1.86 12.16 -22.14
N ARG A 634 -3.07 11.77 -22.55
CA ARG A 634 -3.31 11.11 -23.85
C ARG A 634 -2.92 12.00 -25.02
N GLU A 635 -3.20 13.29 -24.95
CA GLU A 635 -2.73 14.26 -25.95
C GLU A 635 -1.21 14.33 -25.99
N LYS A 636 -0.57 14.60 -24.85
CA LYS A 636 0.88 14.73 -24.71
C LYS A 636 1.64 13.50 -25.20
N THR A 637 1.03 12.32 -25.08
CA THR A 637 1.62 11.04 -25.51
C THR A 637 1.14 10.55 -26.87
N SER A 638 0.34 11.35 -27.60
CA SER A 638 -0.24 10.97 -28.90
C SER A 638 -1.10 9.70 -28.86
N LYS A 639 -1.84 9.50 -27.76
CA LYS A 639 -2.71 8.34 -27.48
C LYS A 639 -4.20 8.69 -27.41
N LEU A 640 -4.63 9.84 -27.94
CA LEU A 640 -6.05 10.21 -28.00
C LEU A 640 -6.88 9.15 -28.75
N ASP A 641 -6.38 8.67 -29.90
CA ASP A 641 -7.05 7.65 -30.72
C ASP A 641 -6.68 6.20 -30.32
N ALA A 642 -5.83 6.01 -29.32
CA ALA A 642 -5.35 4.68 -28.93
C ALA A 642 -6.42 3.93 -28.12
N THR A 643 -6.74 2.71 -28.54
CA THR A 643 -7.63 1.80 -27.80
C THR A 643 -6.82 1.00 -26.77
N PHE A 644 -7.14 1.18 -25.48
CA PHE A 644 -6.64 0.32 -24.41
C PHE A 644 -7.66 -0.78 -24.15
N GLY A 645 -7.26 -2.05 -24.30
CA GLY A 645 -8.15 -3.21 -24.13
C GLY A 645 -9.09 -3.41 -25.32
N THR A 646 -10.38 -3.67 -25.07
CA THR A 646 -11.38 -3.79 -26.13
C THR A 646 -11.82 -2.41 -26.66
N ASP A 647 -12.40 -2.37 -27.86
CA ASP A 647 -13.00 -1.15 -28.45
C ASP A 647 -14.00 -0.42 -27.52
N TRP A 648 -14.50 -1.07 -26.45
CA TRP A 648 -15.46 -0.52 -25.48
C TRP A 648 -14.79 -0.06 -24.19
N ASP A 649 -13.65 -0.67 -23.83
CA ASP A 649 -12.93 -0.41 -22.57
C ASP A 649 -12.47 1.04 -22.49
N ASN A 650 -12.18 1.66 -23.64
CA ASN A 650 -11.76 3.05 -23.72
C ASN A 650 -12.82 4.03 -23.26
N VAL A 651 -14.07 3.90 -23.69
CA VAL A 651 -15.14 4.84 -23.29
C VAL A 651 -15.47 4.61 -21.80
N ILE A 652 -15.62 3.34 -21.42
CA ILE A 652 -16.09 2.97 -20.08
C ILE A 652 -15.05 3.29 -18.99
N ASN A 653 -13.74 3.15 -19.25
CA ASN A 653 -12.69 3.44 -18.28
C ASN A 653 -12.06 4.85 -18.41
N TRP A 654 -12.44 5.64 -19.42
CA TRP A 654 -11.94 7.01 -19.56
C TRP A 654 -12.91 8.02 -18.98
N THR A 655 -14.17 8.01 -19.41
CA THR A 655 -15.21 8.94 -18.92
C THR A 655 -16.45 8.22 -18.42
N GLY A 656 -16.56 6.91 -18.64
CA GLY A 656 -17.75 6.14 -18.30
C GLY A 656 -17.75 5.51 -16.90
N PRO A 657 -18.62 4.52 -16.67
CA PRO A 657 -18.91 3.99 -15.34
C PRO A 657 -17.74 3.28 -14.65
N GLY A 658 -16.69 2.89 -15.37
CA GLY A 658 -15.50 2.29 -14.75
C GLY A 658 -14.73 3.28 -13.87
N MET A 659 -14.37 4.44 -14.43
CA MET A 659 -13.66 5.48 -13.69
C MET A 659 -14.55 6.09 -12.60
N PHE A 660 -15.83 6.30 -12.93
CA PHE A 660 -16.82 6.78 -11.96
C PHE A 660 -16.93 5.86 -10.74
N THR A 661 -17.05 4.54 -10.96
CA THR A 661 -17.12 3.57 -9.88
C THR A 661 -15.89 3.64 -8.98
N ASP A 662 -14.69 3.66 -9.56
CA ASP A 662 -13.45 3.67 -8.78
C ASP A 662 -13.35 4.91 -7.88
N LEU A 663 -13.75 6.08 -8.37
CA LEU A 663 -13.68 7.32 -7.59
C LEU A 663 -14.80 7.48 -6.55
N VAL A 664 -15.97 6.87 -6.76
CA VAL A 664 -16.99 6.77 -5.69
C VAL A 664 -16.44 5.93 -4.53
N PHE A 665 -15.82 4.78 -4.82
CA PHE A 665 -15.20 3.95 -3.78
C PHE A 665 -14.02 4.65 -3.14
N LYS A 666 -13.22 5.40 -3.91
CA LYS A 666 -12.14 6.23 -3.35
C LYS A 666 -12.69 7.27 -2.37
N HIS A 667 -13.70 8.05 -2.76
CA HIS A 667 -14.34 9.04 -1.88
C HIS A 667 -14.88 8.41 -0.59
N MET A 668 -15.53 7.26 -0.67
CA MET A 668 -15.98 6.53 0.52
C MET A 668 -14.80 6.11 1.41
N ASN A 669 -13.69 5.67 0.83
CA ASN A 669 -12.48 5.28 1.58
C ASN A 669 -11.71 6.46 2.17
N ASP A 670 -11.71 7.62 1.50
CA ASP A 670 -11.01 8.84 1.94
C ASP A 670 -11.45 9.25 3.36
N MET A 671 -12.72 9.05 3.71
CA MET A 671 -13.28 9.32 5.04
C MET A 671 -12.62 8.53 6.18
N PHE A 672 -11.94 7.41 5.87
CA PHE A 672 -11.34 6.52 6.84
C PHE A 672 -9.80 6.60 6.88
N GLN A 673 -9.18 7.40 6.01
CA GLN A 673 -7.73 7.45 5.93
C GLN A 673 -7.17 8.21 7.12
N SER A 674 -6.17 7.65 7.81
CA SER A 674 -5.41 8.39 8.83
C SER A 674 -4.11 8.98 8.28
N ASP A 675 -3.67 8.47 7.13
CA ASP A 675 -2.49 8.90 6.38
C ASP A 675 -2.70 8.57 4.89
N PHE A 676 -2.81 9.61 4.05
CA PHE A 676 -2.99 9.43 2.60
C PHE A 676 -1.73 8.93 1.89
N SER A 677 -0.58 8.91 2.57
CA SER A 677 0.67 8.32 2.07
C SER A 677 0.64 6.78 2.13
N ASN A 678 -0.16 6.23 3.03
CA ASN A 678 -0.36 4.79 3.25
C ASN A 678 -1.84 4.45 3.07
N TYR A 679 -2.32 4.64 1.85
CA TYR A 679 -3.74 4.52 1.51
C TYR A 679 -4.25 3.08 1.67
N GLU A 680 -5.29 2.89 2.47
CA GLU A 680 -5.93 1.59 2.70
C GLU A 680 -7.35 1.53 2.09
N ASN A 681 -7.65 0.46 1.36
CA ASN A 681 -9.01 0.17 0.90
C ASN A 681 -9.79 -0.58 1.99
N ILE A 682 -10.43 0.17 2.89
CA ILE A 682 -11.28 -0.34 3.97
C ILE A 682 -12.64 -0.79 3.43
N ILE A 683 -13.18 -0.04 2.47
CA ILE A 683 -14.42 -0.35 1.75
C ILE A 683 -14.07 -0.89 0.38
N ASP A 684 -14.49 -2.12 0.09
CA ASP A 684 -14.37 -2.75 -1.22
C ASP A 684 -15.75 -3.09 -1.82
N TYR A 685 -15.76 -3.67 -3.02
CA TYR A 685 -17.00 -4.04 -3.71
C TYR A 685 -17.88 -4.99 -2.90
N SER A 686 -17.31 -5.81 -2.00
CA SER A 686 -18.08 -6.76 -1.20
C SER A 686 -19.09 -6.05 -0.30
N LEU A 687 -18.83 -4.80 0.11
CA LEU A 687 -19.73 -4.03 0.96
C LEU A 687 -21.11 -3.86 0.32
N VAL A 688 -21.17 -3.59 -0.98
CA VAL A 688 -22.40 -3.25 -1.72
C VAL A 688 -22.83 -4.32 -2.74
N THR A 689 -22.13 -5.46 -2.77
CA THR A 689 -22.52 -6.62 -3.60
C THR A 689 -23.76 -7.29 -3.00
N ASN A 690 -24.79 -7.57 -3.82
CA ASN A 690 -26.05 -8.22 -3.42
C ASN A 690 -26.80 -7.49 -2.28
N ILE A 691 -26.72 -6.16 -2.22
CA ILE A 691 -27.56 -5.39 -1.31
C ILE A 691 -29.00 -5.37 -1.83
N THR A 692 -29.97 -5.57 -0.93
CA THR A 692 -31.40 -5.46 -1.25
C THR A 692 -32.02 -4.17 -0.74
N LEU A 693 -31.36 -3.49 0.21
CA LEU A 693 -31.68 -2.14 0.69
C LEU A 693 -30.48 -1.20 0.55
N PRO A 694 -30.67 0.14 0.54
CA PRO A 694 -29.58 1.08 0.38
C PRO A 694 -28.47 0.95 1.42
N ALA A 695 -27.23 1.22 0.99
CA ALA A 695 -26.08 1.36 1.87
C ALA A 695 -25.59 2.81 1.85
N VAL A 696 -25.51 3.44 3.01
CA VAL A 696 -25.06 4.83 3.19
C VAL A 696 -23.77 4.83 4.00
N ILE A 697 -22.73 5.46 3.45
CA ILE A 697 -21.44 5.73 4.11
C ILE A 697 -21.20 7.23 4.03
N GLY A 698 -21.22 7.90 5.18
CA GLY A 698 -21.13 9.36 5.25
C GLY A 698 -22.20 10.02 4.37
N ASP A 699 -21.77 10.84 3.43
CA ASP A 699 -22.64 11.59 2.52
C ASP A 699 -23.04 10.82 1.24
N THR A 700 -22.61 9.57 1.09
CA THR A 700 -22.79 8.78 -0.13
C THR A 700 -23.77 7.63 0.09
N MET A 701 -24.87 7.62 -0.69
CA MET A 701 -25.85 6.54 -0.72
C MET A 701 -25.69 5.70 -2.00
N VAL A 702 -25.59 4.38 -1.83
CA VAL A 702 -25.59 3.39 -2.91
C VAL A 702 -26.92 2.63 -2.91
N LEU A 703 -27.69 2.81 -3.98
CA LEU A 703 -28.97 2.15 -4.21
C LEU A 703 -28.78 0.74 -4.81
N PRO A 704 -29.62 -0.24 -4.43
CA PRO A 704 -29.57 -1.60 -4.97
C PRO A 704 -29.96 -1.66 -6.46
N ILE A 705 -29.59 -2.75 -7.15
CA ILE A 705 -29.93 -2.94 -8.58
C ILE A 705 -31.44 -2.84 -8.82
N ALA A 706 -32.24 -3.39 -7.91
CA ALA A 706 -33.70 -3.33 -7.97
C ALA A 706 -34.24 -1.89 -8.06
N SER A 707 -33.50 -0.90 -7.56
CA SER A 707 -33.87 0.51 -7.68
C SER A 707 -33.57 1.13 -9.03
N MET A 708 -32.50 0.68 -9.68
CA MET A 708 -31.96 1.35 -10.86
C MET A 708 -32.42 0.68 -12.15
N ASN A 709 -32.58 -0.64 -12.19
CA ASN A 709 -32.93 -1.32 -13.43
C ASN A 709 -33.78 -2.59 -13.23
N PRO A 710 -34.93 -2.53 -12.54
CA PRO A 710 -35.74 -3.69 -12.22
C PRO A 710 -36.26 -4.42 -13.46
N GLY A 711 -36.38 -5.74 -13.36
CA GLY A 711 -37.01 -6.64 -14.33
C GLY A 711 -36.07 -7.19 -15.41
N MET A 712 -34.76 -6.98 -15.31
CA MET A 712 -33.77 -7.59 -16.19
C MET A 712 -33.41 -8.99 -15.71
N SER A 713 -33.97 -9.99 -16.41
CA SER A 713 -33.88 -11.42 -16.10
C SER A 713 -32.48 -12.01 -15.83
N HIS A 714 -31.41 -11.29 -16.13
CA HIS A 714 -30.03 -11.72 -15.92
C HIS A 714 -29.32 -11.00 -14.76
N LEU A 715 -30.00 -10.13 -14.02
CA LEU A 715 -29.45 -9.39 -12.87
C LEU A 715 -30.11 -9.77 -11.53
N HIS A 716 -30.99 -10.77 -11.51
CA HIS A 716 -31.78 -11.15 -10.32
C HIS A 716 -32.51 -9.97 -9.65
N ASP A 717 -32.90 -8.97 -10.44
CA ASP A 717 -33.58 -7.77 -9.98
C ASP A 717 -35.10 -8.00 -9.88
N GLY A 718 -35.74 -7.33 -8.92
CA GLY A 718 -37.18 -7.42 -8.71
C GLY A 718 -38.00 -7.04 -9.96
N THR A 719 -39.32 -7.13 -9.89
CA THR A 719 -40.18 -6.69 -11.00
C THR A 719 -40.25 -5.16 -11.06
N THR A 720 -40.76 -4.58 -12.16
CA THR A 720 -41.06 -3.13 -12.22
C THR A 720 -42.14 -2.70 -11.22
N GLU A 721 -42.79 -3.65 -10.54
CA GLU A 721 -43.75 -3.43 -9.46
C GLU A 721 -43.08 -3.42 -8.06
N ASP A 722 -41.78 -3.72 -7.99
CA ASP A 722 -41.01 -3.75 -6.73
C ASP A 722 -41.13 -2.40 -5.98
N PRO A 723 -41.33 -2.38 -4.66
CA PRO A 723 -41.34 -1.16 -3.84
C PRO A 723 -40.14 -0.24 -4.07
N LEU A 724 -38.99 -0.80 -4.44
CA LEU A 724 -37.75 -0.07 -4.66
C LEU A 724 -37.49 0.30 -6.11
N ALA A 725 -38.29 -0.19 -7.07
CA ALA A 725 -38.17 0.11 -8.50
C ALA A 725 -38.34 1.62 -8.80
N TYR A 726 -37.25 2.37 -8.83
CA TYR A 726 -37.28 3.82 -9.00
C TYR A 726 -37.10 4.24 -10.45
N ILE A 727 -36.17 3.61 -11.17
CA ILE A 727 -35.81 3.95 -12.54
C ILE A 727 -35.72 2.67 -13.35
N HIS A 728 -35.97 2.76 -14.66
CA HIS A 728 -35.70 1.70 -15.62
C HIS A 728 -34.93 2.25 -16.81
N HIS A 729 -33.78 1.64 -17.11
CA HIS A 729 -32.93 2.05 -18.21
C HIS A 729 -33.24 1.24 -19.48
N VAL A 730 -33.78 1.91 -20.51
CA VAL A 730 -34.26 1.22 -21.72
C VAL A 730 -33.12 0.76 -22.64
N GLY A 731 -31.96 1.42 -22.58
CA GLY A 731 -30.73 0.96 -23.25
C GLY A 731 -30.81 0.97 -24.78
N SER A 732 -31.26 2.08 -25.38
CA SER A 732 -31.64 2.18 -26.80
C SER A 732 -30.51 1.86 -27.81
N GLY A 733 -29.25 1.98 -27.38
CA GLY A 733 -28.06 1.65 -28.19
C GLY A 733 -27.94 2.46 -29.48
N VAL A 734 -28.62 3.61 -29.59
CA VAL A 734 -28.76 4.42 -30.81
C VAL A 734 -27.41 4.90 -31.35
N TRP A 735 -26.44 5.14 -30.47
CA TRP A 735 -25.07 5.48 -30.84
C TRP A 735 -24.29 4.32 -31.51
N LYS A 736 -24.75 3.07 -31.38
CA LYS A 736 -24.10 1.87 -31.93
C LYS A 736 -24.38 1.64 -33.44
N LYS A 737 -25.25 2.44 -34.08
CA LYS A 737 -25.81 2.18 -35.44
C LYS A 737 -24.82 2.33 -36.62
N LYS A 738 -23.80 3.21 -36.56
CA LYS A 738 -22.87 3.45 -37.70
C LYS A 738 -21.91 2.30 -38.04
N ARG A 739 -21.79 1.26 -37.21
CA ARG A 739 -20.86 0.11 -37.41
C ARG A 739 -21.44 -1.07 -38.22
N LYS A 740 -22.68 -0.98 -38.75
CA LYS A 740 -23.40 -2.13 -39.36
C LYS A 740 -22.82 -2.67 -40.68
N VAL A 741 -22.10 -1.89 -41.50
CA VAL A 741 -21.70 -2.34 -42.86
C VAL A 741 -20.43 -3.23 -42.86
N LYS A 742 -19.49 -3.03 -41.92
CA LYS A 742 -18.37 -3.98 -41.69
C LYS A 742 -18.84 -5.31 -41.04
N LYS A 743 -20.09 -5.37 -40.56
CA LYS A 743 -20.67 -6.47 -39.77
C LYS A 743 -20.96 -7.71 -40.61
N ILE A 744 -21.31 -7.61 -41.89
CA ILE A 744 -21.77 -8.78 -42.67
C ILE A 744 -20.61 -9.75 -43.00
N LYS A 745 -19.41 -9.25 -43.27
CA LYS A 745 -18.21 -10.11 -43.37
C LYS A 745 -17.76 -10.65 -42.00
N LYS A 746 -17.96 -9.89 -40.91
CA LYS A 746 -17.71 -10.34 -39.53
C LYS A 746 -18.75 -11.36 -39.05
N ILE A 747 -20.01 -11.32 -39.51
CA ILE A 747 -21.10 -12.23 -39.11
C ILE A 747 -20.83 -13.66 -39.58
N LYS A 748 -20.19 -13.88 -40.73
CA LYS A 748 -19.73 -15.22 -41.14
C LYS A 748 -18.60 -15.75 -40.24
N LYS A 749 -17.73 -14.86 -39.72
CA LYS A 749 -16.71 -15.21 -38.71
C LYS A 749 -17.32 -15.43 -37.32
N ILE A 750 -18.32 -14.63 -36.93
CA ILE A 750 -19.06 -14.72 -35.65
C ILE A 750 -19.96 -15.96 -35.60
N LYS A 751 -20.55 -16.43 -36.71
CA LYS A 751 -21.27 -17.70 -36.72
C LYS A 751 -20.35 -18.90 -36.47
N LYS A 752 -19.05 -18.79 -36.81
CA LYS A 752 -18.03 -19.79 -36.49
C LYS A 752 -17.62 -19.71 -35.00
N ILE A 753 -17.54 -18.51 -34.44
CA ILE A 753 -17.26 -18.24 -33.00
C ILE A 753 -18.47 -18.60 -32.10
N ARG A 754 -19.71 -18.39 -32.54
CA ARG A 754 -20.92 -18.78 -31.78
C ARG A 754 -21.04 -20.31 -31.61
N LYS A 755 -20.44 -21.09 -32.50
CA LYS A 755 -20.35 -22.56 -32.34
C LYS A 755 -19.27 -22.99 -31.33
N SER A 756 -18.23 -22.19 -31.10
CA SER A 756 -17.24 -22.46 -30.04
C SER A 756 -17.73 -21.98 -28.67
N LYS A 757 -18.43 -20.85 -28.61
CA LYS A 757 -18.94 -20.28 -27.34
C LYS A 757 -20.02 -21.16 -26.66
N ASN A 758 -20.89 -21.79 -27.45
CA ASN A 758 -21.85 -22.77 -26.93
C ASN A 758 -21.20 -24.02 -26.32
N LYS A 759 -19.91 -24.28 -26.57
CA LYS A 759 -19.17 -25.39 -25.96
C LYS A 759 -18.56 -24.96 -24.62
N GLU A 760 -18.02 -23.74 -24.56
CA GLU A 760 -17.47 -23.06 -23.38
C GLU A 760 -18.53 -22.91 -22.25
N ASP A 761 -19.76 -22.52 -22.61
CA ASP A 761 -20.89 -22.37 -21.68
C ASP A 761 -21.38 -23.73 -21.12
N VAL A 762 -21.24 -24.82 -21.89
CA VAL A 762 -21.64 -26.17 -21.48
C VAL A 762 -20.61 -26.79 -20.54
N GLU A 763 -19.32 -26.61 -20.82
CA GLU A 763 -18.22 -27.13 -19.99
C GLU A 763 -18.16 -26.39 -18.64
N THR A 764 -18.35 -25.06 -18.63
CA THR A 764 -18.44 -24.27 -17.38
C THR A 764 -19.67 -24.66 -16.55
N ALA A 765 -20.83 -24.87 -17.18
CA ALA A 765 -22.03 -25.32 -16.48
C ALA A 765 -21.89 -26.75 -15.92
N GLN A 766 -21.22 -27.65 -16.65
CA GLN A 766 -20.89 -28.99 -16.19
C GLN A 766 -19.90 -28.98 -15.01
N PHE A 767 -18.91 -28.08 -15.04
CA PHE A 767 -18.00 -27.86 -13.92
C PHE A 767 -18.76 -27.40 -12.67
N LEU A 768 -19.56 -26.34 -12.77
CA LEU A 768 -20.32 -25.80 -11.65
C LEU A 768 -21.33 -26.82 -11.08
N SER A 769 -21.95 -27.64 -11.94
CA SER A 769 -22.85 -28.70 -11.46
C SER A 769 -22.08 -29.81 -10.73
N THR A 770 -20.88 -30.17 -11.20
CA THR A 770 -20.05 -31.19 -10.57
C THR A 770 -19.54 -30.74 -9.20
N ILE A 771 -19.11 -29.48 -9.05
CA ILE A 771 -18.72 -28.90 -7.76
C ILE A 771 -19.90 -28.85 -6.80
N LYS A 772 -21.09 -28.40 -7.25
CA LYS A 772 -22.31 -28.40 -6.42
C LYS A 772 -22.73 -29.80 -5.97
N ALA A 773 -22.47 -30.82 -6.79
CA ALA A 773 -22.74 -32.21 -6.44
C ALA A 773 -21.71 -32.82 -5.47
N HIS A 774 -20.54 -32.19 -5.29
CA HIS A 774 -19.46 -32.67 -4.43
C HIS A 774 -19.00 -31.55 -3.47
N PRO A 775 -19.85 -31.08 -2.55
CA PRO A 775 -19.50 -29.97 -1.65
C PRO A 775 -18.31 -30.26 -0.73
N ASP A 776 -17.95 -31.53 -0.54
CA ASP A 776 -16.82 -31.99 0.30
C ASP A 776 -15.58 -32.43 -0.52
N TYR A 777 -15.42 -31.89 -1.72
CA TYR A 777 -14.33 -32.25 -2.65
C TYR A 777 -12.93 -32.01 -2.08
N LEU A 778 -12.76 -31.05 -1.15
CA LEU A 778 -11.49 -30.78 -0.48
C LEU A 778 -11.01 -31.97 0.37
N ASN A 779 -11.94 -32.76 0.93
CA ASN A 779 -11.64 -33.93 1.77
C ASN A 779 -11.77 -35.27 1.05
N THR A 780 -12.48 -35.30 -0.08
CA THR A 780 -12.77 -36.52 -0.84
C THR A 780 -11.98 -36.62 -2.14
N GLY A 781 -11.36 -35.52 -2.57
CA GLY A 781 -10.66 -35.41 -3.85
C GLY A 781 -11.61 -35.08 -4.99
N LEU A 782 -11.05 -34.60 -6.09
CA LEU A 782 -11.84 -34.23 -7.27
C LEU A 782 -11.09 -34.63 -8.54
N ASN A 783 -11.79 -35.27 -9.48
CA ASN A 783 -11.25 -35.57 -10.81
C ASN A 783 -12.20 -35.06 -11.89
N LEU A 784 -11.82 -33.96 -12.54
CA LEU A 784 -12.57 -33.36 -13.63
C LEU A 784 -11.88 -33.68 -14.94
N GLN A 785 -12.48 -34.54 -15.76
CA GLN A 785 -11.98 -34.85 -17.11
C GLN A 785 -12.85 -34.14 -18.15
N LEU A 786 -12.24 -33.38 -19.06
CA LEU A 786 -12.98 -32.66 -20.10
C LEU A 786 -13.05 -33.46 -21.40
N THR A 787 -14.16 -33.29 -22.13
CA THR A 787 -14.41 -34.04 -23.37
C THR A 787 -13.59 -33.53 -24.56
N SER A 788 -13.10 -32.28 -24.51
CA SER A 788 -12.13 -31.74 -25.46
C SER A 788 -11.50 -30.46 -24.91
N PRO A 789 -10.20 -30.43 -24.64
CA PRO A 789 -9.49 -29.26 -24.13
C PRO A 789 -9.58 -28.08 -25.11
N ALA A 790 -9.58 -26.85 -24.57
CA ALA A 790 -9.58 -25.63 -25.36
C ALA A 790 -8.21 -25.37 -26.03
N ASP A 791 -8.22 -24.95 -27.30
CA ASP A 791 -7.02 -24.46 -27.99
C ASP A 791 -6.62 -23.07 -27.44
N ILE A 792 -5.53 -23.00 -26.67
CA ILE A 792 -5.01 -21.75 -26.12
C ILE A 792 -4.41 -20.87 -27.25
N PRO A 793 -4.91 -19.63 -27.47
CA PRO A 793 -4.46 -18.79 -28.59
C PRO A 793 -2.99 -18.35 -28.52
N LEU A 794 -2.24 -18.51 -29.61
CA LEU A 794 -0.84 -18.07 -29.74
C LEU A 794 -0.72 -16.63 -30.23
N GLN A 795 -0.74 -15.67 -29.30
CA GLN A 795 -0.88 -14.24 -29.63
C GLN A 795 0.43 -13.48 -29.84
N SER A 796 1.58 -14.02 -29.43
CA SER A 796 2.89 -13.37 -29.57
C SER A 796 3.87 -14.18 -30.43
N ASN A 797 4.91 -13.51 -30.93
CA ASN A 797 5.96 -14.14 -31.72
C ASN A 797 6.71 -15.21 -30.91
N VAL A 798 7.03 -14.91 -29.65
CA VAL A 798 7.68 -15.85 -28.73
C VAL A 798 6.80 -17.09 -28.52
N LEU A 799 5.50 -16.93 -28.29
CA LEU A 799 4.56 -18.05 -28.16
C LEU A 799 4.50 -18.94 -29.40
N GLN A 800 4.47 -18.33 -30.59
CA GLN A 800 4.44 -19.07 -31.85
C GLN A 800 5.73 -19.86 -32.08
N GLN A 801 6.89 -19.24 -31.80
CA GLN A 801 8.19 -19.91 -31.90
C GLN A 801 8.30 -21.05 -30.88
N LEU A 802 7.92 -20.84 -29.62
CA LEU A 802 7.92 -21.88 -28.59
C LEU A 802 7.00 -23.06 -28.96
N ALA A 803 5.78 -22.79 -29.42
CA ALA A 803 4.84 -23.83 -29.83
C ALA A 803 5.35 -24.62 -31.06
N HIS A 804 6.06 -23.96 -31.97
CA HIS A 804 6.66 -24.60 -33.13
C HIS A 804 7.87 -25.46 -32.77
N SER A 805 8.77 -24.95 -31.93
CA SER A 805 10.00 -25.64 -31.52
C SER A 805 9.75 -26.78 -30.53
N PHE A 806 8.70 -26.68 -29.71
CA PHE A 806 8.37 -27.64 -28.66
C PHE A 806 6.87 -27.99 -28.70
N PRO A 807 6.45 -28.82 -29.67
CA PRO A 807 5.05 -29.24 -29.76
C PRO A 807 4.64 -30.07 -28.53
N TYR A 808 3.39 -29.89 -28.10
CA TYR A 808 2.79 -30.68 -27.02
C TYR A 808 2.01 -31.87 -27.58
N ASP A 809 2.35 -33.08 -27.13
CA ASP A 809 1.58 -34.29 -27.42
C ASP A 809 1.03 -34.89 -26.12
N ARG A 810 -0.30 -34.92 -26.00
CA ARG A 810 -0.99 -35.47 -24.84
C ARG A 810 -0.86 -36.99 -24.73
N SER A 811 -0.58 -37.68 -25.82
CA SER A 811 -0.44 -39.14 -25.85
C SER A 811 0.91 -39.62 -25.32
N GLU A 812 1.94 -38.77 -25.36
CA GLU A 812 3.25 -39.10 -24.84
C GLU A 812 3.24 -39.16 -23.30
N PRO A 813 3.93 -40.12 -22.67
CA PRO A 813 4.09 -40.15 -21.23
C PRO A 813 5.03 -39.03 -20.76
N ILE A 814 4.94 -38.66 -19.47
CA ILE A 814 5.94 -37.79 -18.86
C ILE A 814 7.31 -38.49 -18.94
N PRO A 815 8.36 -37.84 -19.49
CA PRO A 815 9.68 -38.43 -19.58
C PRO A 815 10.25 -38.82 -18.20
N LYS A 816 10.88 -39.99 -18.09
CA LYS A 816 11.49 -40.45 -16.84
C LYS A 816 12.86 -39.81 -16.59
N GLN A 817 12.85 -38.48 -16.42
CA GLN A 817 14.03 -37.65 -16.17
C GLN A 817 13.84 -36.87 -14.87
N ILE A 818 14.90 -36.78 -14.07
CA ILE A 818 14.97 -35.94 -12.86
C ILE A 818 16.06 -34.90 -13.12
N TRP A 819 15.74 -33.64 -12.91
CA TRP A 819 16.62 -32.51 -13.08
C TRP A 819 16.83 -31.81 -11.75
N GLN A 820 18.07 -31.70 -11.31
CA GLN A 820 18.48 -30.83 -10.21
C GLN A 820 19.61 -29.92 -10.68
N THR A 821 19.74 -28.76 -10.06
CA THR A 821 20.84 -27.81 -10.34
C THR A 821 21.65 -27.57 -9.08
N TRP A 822 22.97 -27.44 -9.25
CA TRP A 822 23.87 -27.08 -8.16
C TRP A 822 25.12 -26.40 -8.69
N LYS A 823 25.78 -25.60 -7.85
CA LYS A 823 26.98 -24.84 -8.21
C LYS A 823 28.18 -25.72 -8.59
N LEU A 824 28.21 -26.98 -8.13
CA LEU A 824 29.32 -27.92 -8.30
C LEU A 824 28.81 -29.28 -8.77
N ARG A 825 29.67 -30.04 -9.46
CA ARG A 825 29.32 -31.39 -9.89
C ARG A 825 29.16 -32.33 -8.70
N ILE A 826 28.34 -33.37 -8.86
CA ILE A 826 28.04 -34.30 -7.76
C ILE A 826 29.27 -35.11 -7.32
N ASP A 827 30.21 -35.36 -8.23
CA ASP A 827 31.47 -36.04 -7.98
C ASP A 827 32.56 -35.10 -7.41
N ASP A 828 32.31 -33.79 -7.37
CA ASP A 828 33.23 -32.83 -6.78
C ASP A 828 33.39 -33.10 -5.26
N PRO A 829 34.63 -33.18 -4.74
CA PRO A 829 34.89 -33.38 -3.31
C PRO A 829 34.28 -32.29 -2.40
N ASN A 830 34.06 -31.08 -2.93
CA ASN A 830 33.55 -29.93 -2.19
C ASN A 830 32.02 -29.83 -2.19
N THR A 831 31.33 -30.65 -2.99
CA THR A 831 29.86 -30.70 -2.95
C THR A 831 29.42 -31.22 -1.56
N PRO A 832 28.57 -30.48 -0.82
CA PRO A 832 28.20 -30.85 0.54
C PRO A 832 27.60 -32.26 0.62
N VAL A 833 28.15 -33.10 1.51
CA VAL A 833 27.71 -34.51 1.68
C VAL A 833 26.21 -34.59 1.98
N GLN A 834 25.67 -33.63 2.71
CA GLN A 834 24.24 -33.54 3.02
C GLN A 834 23.40 -33.41 1.75
N LEU A 835 23.79 -32.55 0.80
CA LEU A 835 23.11 -32.38 -0.48
C LEU A 835 23.26 -33.62 -1.37
N LYS A 836 24.43 -34.28 -1.35
CA LYS A 836 24.62 -35.58 -2.04
C LYS A 836 23.63 -36.62 -1.51
N ASN A 837 23.47 -36.71 -0.20
CA ASN A 837 22.56 -37.66 0.44
C ASN A 837 21.10 -37.35 0.11
N LEU A 838 20.71 -36.07 0.08
CA LEU A 838 19.37 -35.63 -0.31
C LEU A 838 19.08 -35.97 -1.77
N SER A 839 19.99 -35.63 -2.68
CA SER A 839 19.92 -35.97 -4.10
C SER A 839 19.85 -37.50 -4.32
N GLN A 840 20.61 -38.28 -3.56
CA GLN A 840 20.59 -39.74 -3.64
C GLN A 840 19.21 -40.33 -3.30
N THR A 841 18.43 -39.70 -2.41
CA THR A 841 17.07 -40.17 -2.10
C THR A 841 16.16 -40.16 -3.32
N TRP A 842 16.35 -39.21 -4.25
CA TRP A 842 15.61 -39.17 -5.51
C TRP A 842 15.99 -40.34 -6.42
N THR A 843 17.27 -40.67 -6.53
CA THR A 843 17.74 -41.83 -7.30
C THR A 843 17.25 -43.15 -6.69
N ASP A 844 17.35 -43.30 -5.37
CA ASP A 844 16.97 -44.53 -4.68
C ASP A 844 15.46 -44.80 -4.78
N ALA A 845 14.63 -43.76 -4.65
CA ALA A 845 13.18 -43.86 -4.79
C ALA A 845 12.74 -44.05 -6.25
N ASN A 846 13.59 -43.73 -7.24
CA ASN A 846 13.23 -43.69 -8.66
C ASN A 846 14.29 -44.37 -9.55
N PRO A 847 14.56 -45.68 -9.38
CA PRO A 847 15.65 -46.38 -10.07
C PRO A 847 15.48 -46.44 -11.60
N ASN A 848 14.26 -46.20 -12.10
CA ASN A 848 13.94 -46.21 -13.53
C ASN A 848 13.99 -44.81 -14.18
N TYR A 849 14.43 -43.78 -13.43
CA TYR A 849 14.56 -42.41 -13.92
C TYR A 849 16.03 -42.08 -14.18
N VAL A 850 16.30 -41.31 -15.23
CA VAL A 850 17.63 -40.74 -15.47
C VAL A 850 17.77 -39.49 -14.63
N HIS A 851 18.76 -39.46 -13.73
CA HIS A 851 19.01 -38.33 -12.84
C HIS A 851 20.13 -37.44 -13.39
N HIS A 852 19.79 -36.19 -13.67
CA HIS A 852 20.69 -35.14 -14.14
C HIS A 852 20.91 -34.12 -13.02
N ILE A 853 22.18 -33.88 -12.72
CA ILE A 853 22.61 -32.84 -11.79
C ILE A 853 23.51 -31.90 -12.59
N LEU A 854 23.02 -30.70 -12.86
CA LEU A 854 23.64 -29.74 -13.76
C LEU A 854 24.31 -28.61 -12.98
N ILE A 855 25.47 -28.18 -13.47
CA ILE A 855 26.13 -26.94 -13.01
C ILE A 855 25.74 -25.74 -13.88
N ASP A 856 26.02 -24.55 -13.37
CA ASP A 856 25.68 -23.25 -13.98
C ASP A 856 26.09 -23.18 -15.47
N GLU A 857 27.31 -23.61 -15.82
CA GLU A 857 27.81 -23.58 -17.21
C GLU A 857 27.10 -24.59 -18.13
N GLU A 858 26.70 -25.74 -17.58
CA GLU A 858 25.92 -26.74 -18.30
C GLU A 858 24.49 -26.22 -18.55
N CYS A 859 23.90 -25.52 -17.58
CA CYS A 859 22.61 -24.85 -17.73
C CYS A 859 22.66 -23.79 -18.86
N ASP A 860 23.66 -22.90 -18.84
CA ASP A 860 23.87 -21.86 -19.86
C ASP A 860 23.99 -22.45 -21.27
N SER A 861 24.80 -23.51 -21.40
CA SER A 861 25.05 -24.20 -22.66
C SER A 861 23.79 -24.87 -23.19
N LEU A 862 23.05 -25.54 -22.30
CA LEU A 862 21.83 -26.26 -22.63
C LEU A 862 20.70 -25.30 -23.04
N VAL A 863 20.56 -24.14 -22.38
CA VAL A 863 19.59 -23.12 -22.81
C VAL A 863 19.94 -22.58 -24.19
N ALA A 864 21.22 -22.28 -24.45
CA ALA A 864 21.67 -21.79 -25.75
C ALA A 864 21.42 -22.80 -26.88
N GLU A 865 21.63 -24.10 -26.61
CA GLU A 865 21.37 -25.18 -27.57
C GLU A 865 19.87 -25.37 -27.81
N LEU A 866 19.08 -25.55 -26.74
CA LEU A 866 17.67 -25.91 -26.85
C LEU A 866 16.83 -24.78 -27.46
N TYR A 867 17.15 -23.52 -27.13
CA TYR A 867 16.39 -22.35 -27.56
C TYR A 867 17.05 -21.59 -28.70
N ALA A 868 17.95 -22.22 -29.47
CA ALA A 868 18.63 -21.59 -30.61
C ALA A 868 17.65 -21.01 -31.66
N GLN A 869 16.44 -21.58 -31.77
CA GLN A 869 15.38 -21.13 -32.67
C GLN A 869 14.44 -20.08 -32.03
N VAL A 870 14.64 -19.74 -30.76
CA VAL A 870 13.85 -18.78 -29.99
C VAL A 870 14.81 -17.80 -29.28
N PRO A 871 15.51 -16.93 -30.04
CA PRO A 871 16.62 -16.12 -29.53
C PRO A 871 16.21 -15.18 -28.39
N ASP A 872 14.95 -14.73 -28.36
CA ASP A 872 14.42 -13.88 -27.29
C ASP A 872 14.49 -14.58 -25.92
N VAL A 873 14.26 -15.89 -25.85
CA VAL A 873 14.36 -16.67 -24.60
C VAL A 873 15.80 -16.73 -24.11
N ILE A 874 16.76 -16.93 -25.02
CA ILE A 874 18.19 -16.91 -24.69
C ILE A 874 18.58 -15.52 -24.19
N HIS A 875 18.10 -14.47 -24.87
CA HIS A 875 18.40 -13.10 -24.50
C HIS A 875 17.85 -12.77 -23.11
N ALA A 876 16.60 -13.13 -22.82
CA ALA A 876 16.01 -12.96 -21.50
C ALA A 876 16.79 -13.73 -20.42
N TYR A 877 17.12 -15.01 -20.67
CA TYR A 877 17.88 -15.86 -19.74
C TYR A 877 19.23 -15.23 -19.35
N ARG A 878 19.94 -14.64 -20.31
CA ARG A 878 21.25 -13.99 -20.08
C ARG A 878 21.15 -12.59 -19.47
N THR A 879 19.96 -12.00 -19.52
CA THR A 879 19.72 -10.61 -19.10
C THR A 879 19.38 -10.52 -17.61
N PHE A 880 18.93 -11.61 -16.98
CA PHE A 880 18.58 -11.58 -15.56
C PHE A 880 19.72 -11.05 -14.67
N PRO A 881 19.42 -10.11 -13.74
CA PRO A 881 20.46 -9.40 -12.97
C PRO A 881 21.12 -10.24 -11.87
N ILE A 882 20.43 -11.27 -11.37
CA ILE A 882 20.92 -12.14 -10.30
C ILE A 882 20.74 -13.62 -10.66
N PRO A 883 21.62 -14.51 -10.18
CA PRO A 883 21.59 -15.93 -10.55
C PRO A 883 20.29 -16.65 -10.23
N ILE A 884 19.66 -16.35 -9.08
CA ILE A 884 18.43 -17.05 -8.67
C ILE A 884 17.29 -16.88 -9.69
N LEU A 885 17.14 -15.70 -10.30
CA LEU A 885 16.14 -15.50 -11.37
C LEU A 885 16.42 -16.37 -12.60
N ARG A 886 17.70 -16.63 -12.90
CA ARG A 886 18.10 -17.51 -14.01
C ARG A 886 17.78 -18.96 -13.71
N PHE A 887 18.10 -19.44 -12.52
CA PHE A 887 17.78 -20.82 -12.12
C PHE A 887 16.27 -21.03 -12.00
N ASP A 888 15.59 -20.00 -11.50
CA ASP A 888 14.15 -19.95 -11.45
C ASP A 888 13.50 -20.09 -12.84
N PHE A 889 14.06 -19.40 -13.82
CA PHE A 889 13.62 -19.52 -15.19
C PHE A 889 14.06 -20.85 -15.83
N PHE A 890 15.27 -21.33 -15.52
CA PHE A 890 15.84 -22.56 -16.04
C PHE A 890 14.95 -23.78 -15.76
N ARG A 891 14.39 -23.89 -14.56
CA ARG A 891 13.50 -25.01 -14.20
C ARG A 891 12.27 -25.11 -15.10
N TYR A 892 11.72 -23.99 -15.54
CA TYR A 892 10.65 -23.97 -16.53
C TYR A 892 11.15 -24.36 -17.92
N LEU A 893 12.31 -23.81 -18.33
CA LEU A 893 12.89 -24.08 -19.64
C LEU A 893 13.23 -25.56 -19.83
N ILE A 894 13.89 -26.19 -18.85
CA ILE A 894 14.30 -27.60 -18.97
C ILE A 894 13.09 -28.53 -19.01
N LEU A 895 12.07 -28.28 -18.17
CA LEU A 895 10.84 -29.06 -18.18
C LEU A 895 10.04 -28.84 -19.47
N PHE A 896 9.99 -27.63 -20.00
CA PHE A 896 9.33 -27.38 -21.27
C PHE A 896 10.02 -28.07 -22.44
N ALA A 897 11.36 -28.08 -22.46
CA ALA A 897 12.13 -28.62 -23.57
C ALA A 897 12.33 -30.15 -23.52
N LYS A 898 12.44 -30.73 -22.32
CA LYS A 898 12.78 -32.15 -22.12
C LYS A 898 11.76 -32.94 -21.29
N GLY A 899 10.85 -32.28 -20.57
CA GLY A 899 9.91 -32.90 -19.64
C GLY A 899 10.59 -33.59 -18.45
N GLY A 900 9.79 -34.26 -17.63
CA GLY A 900 10.23 -34.99 -16.45
C GLY A 900 9.90 -34.26 -15.14
N VAL A 901 10.77 -34.42 -14.14
CA VAL A 901 10.67 -33.79 -12.83
C VAL A 901 11.85 -32.86 -12.63
N TYR A 902 11.59 -31.62 -12.23
CA TYR A 902 12.61 -30.75 -11.65
C TYR A 902 12.42 -30.73 -10.15
N SER A 903 13.51 -30.80 -9.38
CA SER A 903 13.48 -30.55 -7.94
C SER A 903 14.76 -29.87 -7.45
N ASP A 904 14.64 -28.94 -6.51
CA ASP A 904 15.81 -28.29 -5.90
C ASP A 904 16.70 -29.30 -5.15
N MET A 905 18.01 -29.01 -5.10
CA MET A 905 19.03 -29.91 -4.56
C MET A 905 18.85 -30.21 -3.06
N ASP A 906 18.23 -29.31 -2.30
CA ASP A 906 17.96 -29.45 -0.86
C ASP A 906 16.58 -30.06 -0.55
N THR A 907 16.11 -30.95 -1.43
CA THR A 907 14.87 -31.70 -1.24
C THR A 907 15.14 -33.18 -1.01
N LYS A 908 14.27 -33.82 -0.22
CA LYS A 908 14.27 -35.25 0.01
C LYS A 908 13.08 -35.90 -0.71
N GLY A 909 13.36 -36.84 -1.62
CA GLY A 909 12.35 -37.73 -2.18
C GLY A 909 11.92 -38.75 -1.13
N LEU A 910 10.69 -38.65 -0.62
CA LEU A 910 10.16 -39.58 0.38
C LEU A 910 9.57 -40.85 -0.28
N LYS A 911 8.99 -40.70 -1.47
CA LYS A 911 8.35 -41.79 -2.24
C LYS A 911 8.63 -41.66 -3.73
N GLY A 912 8.39 -42.73 -4.48
CA GLY A 912 8.59 -42.75 -5.92
C GLY A 912 7.67 -41.76 -6.63
N ILE A 913 8.17 -41.12 -7.70
CA ILE A 913 7.42 -40.21 -8.57
C ILE A 913 6.21 -40.93 -9.19
N ASP A 914 6.36 -42.21 -9.53
CA ASP A 914 5.29 -43.04 -10.08
C ASP A 914 4.12 -43.21 -9.05
N ASP A 915 4.35 -42.93 -7.77
CA ASP A 915 3.33 -43.00 -6.70
C ASP A 915 2.56 -41.69 -6.50
N TRP A 916 2.98 -40.56 -7.08
CA TRP A 916 2.37 -39.24 -6.82
C TRP A 916 0.90 -39.16 -7.25
N ALA A 917 0.51 -39.95 -8.25
CA ALA A 917 -0.86 -40.06 -8.73
C ALA A 917 -1.63 -41.27 -8.17
N SER A 918 -1.00 -42.10 -7.32
CA SER A 918 -1.57 -43.38 -6.85
C SER A 918 -2.73 -43.23 -5.86
N ASN A 919 -2.78 -42.12 -5.12
CA ASN A 919 -3.80 -41.84 -4.09
C ASN A 919 -5.13 -41.28 -4.63
N MET A 920 -5.33 -41.17 -5.95
CA MET A 920 -6.62 -40.82 -6.58
C MET A 920 -7.68 -41.95 -6.46
N GLY A 921 -7.63 -42.75 -5.39
CA GLY A 921 -8.26 -44.06 -5.30
C GLY A 921 -9.77 -44.07 -5.54
N SER A 922 -10.22 -44.82 -6.55
CA SER A 922 -11.31 -45.82 -6.57
C SER A 922 -12.68 -45.56 -5.87
N LYS A 923 -12.96 -44.42 -5.24
CA LYS A 923 -14.14 -44.21 -4.38
C LYS A 923 -15.02 -43.05 -4.86
N THR A 924 -15.61 -43.23 -6.03
CA THR A 924 -16.94 -42.69 -6.36
C THR A 924 -17.51 -43.55 -7.48
N GLN A 925 -18.05 -44.70 -7.09
CA GLN A 925 -18.89 -45.51 -7.97
C GLN A 925 -20.23 -44.76 -8.10
N ILE A 926 -20.47 -44.15 -9.25
CA ILE A 926 -21.78 -43.65 -9.64
C ILE A 926 -22.68 -44.88 -9.77
N ASP A 927 -23.69 -44.99 -8.90
CA ASP A 927 -24.73 -45.99 -9.06
C ASP A 927 -25.58 -45.66 -10.29
N SER A 928 -25.96 -46.74 -10.94
CA SER A 928 -26.38 -46.89 -12.32
C SER A 928 -27.79 -46.35 -12.63
N SER A 929 -27.89 -45.12 -13.14
CA SER A 929 -29.11 -44.71 -13.87
C SER A 929 -28.91 -43.69 -15.01
N SER A 930 -27.69 -43.40 -15.44
CA SER A 930 -27.46 -42.56 -16.63
C SER A 930 -26.32 -43.11 -17.49
N ASN A 931 -26.61 -43.33 -18.77
CA ASN A 931 -25.71 -43.84 -19.81
C ASN A 931 -24.53 -42.90 -20.12
N SER A 932 -23.57 -42.81 -19.21
CA SER A 932 -22.25 -42.21 -19.50
C SER A 932 -21.18 -42.98 -18.74
N THR A 933 -20.46 -43.85 -19.45
CA THR A 933 -19.27 -44.53 -18.95
C THR A 933 -18.15 -43.51 -18.73
N VAL A 934 -17.81 -43.22 -17.47
CA VAL A 934 -16.64 -42.43 -17.10
C VAL A 934 -15.49 -43.40 -16.79
N SER A 935 -14.45 -43.36 -17.62
CA SER A 935 -13.23 -44.15 -17.41
C SER A 935 -12.36 -43.52 -16.32
N VAL A 936 -12.01 -44.29 -15.30
CA VAL A 936 -10.99 -43.93 -14.29
C VAL A 936 -9.64 -43.77 -15.00
N GLY A 937 -9.09 -42.56 -15.01
CA GLY A 937 -7.80 -42.27 -15.62
C GLY A 937 -6.67 -43.05 -14.94
N LYS A 938 -5.88 -43.79 -15.72
CA LYS A 938 -4.57 -44.31 -15.27
C LYS A 938 -3.62 -43.13 -15.04
N ALA A 939 -2.69 -43.25 -14.09
CA ALA A 939 -1.63 -42.27 -13.78
C ALA A 939 -0.86 -41.69 -14.99
N SER A 940 -0.95 -42.30 -16.18
CA SER A 940 -0.41 -41.82 -17.45
C SER A 940 -1.18 -40.67 -18.12
N SER A 941 -2.29 -40.18 -17.54
CA SER A 941 -3.16 -39.16 -18.16
C SER A 941 -2.77 -37.71 -17.88
N TYR A 942 -2.02 -37.43 -16.81
CA TYR A 942 -1.69 -36.05 -16.43
C TYR A 942 -0.51 -35.50 -17.25
N GLY A 943 -0.66 -34.27 -17.72
CA GLY A 943 0.34 -33.48 -18.41
C GLY A 943 1.27 -32.73 -17.47
N MET A 944 0.77 -32.39 -16.28
CA MET A 944 1.50 -31.67 -15.25
C MET A 944 1.03 -32.03 -13.84
N ILE A 945 1.96 -32.18 -12.91
CA ILE A 945 1.70 -32.44 -11.49
C ILE A 945 2.47 -31.41 -10.65
N VAL A 946 1.75 -30.72 -9.78
CA VAL A 946 2.26 -29.70 -8.87
C VAL A 946 1.68 -29.91 -7.47
N GLY A 947 2.28 -29.33 -6.44
CA GLY A 947 1.79 -29.42 -5.06
C GLY A 947 1.64 -28.06 -4.41
N VAL A 948 0.76 -27.94 -3.41
CA VAL A 948 0.66 -26.74 -2.58
C VAL A 948 1.93 -26.62 -1.72
N GLU A 949 2.55 -25.45 -1.74
CA GLU A 949 3.69 -25.10 -0.90
C GLU A 949 3.24 -24.49 0.43
N ALA A 950 2.25 -23.58 0.35
CA ALA A 950 1.71 -22.83 1.48
C ALA A 950 0.23 -22.52 1.29
N ASP A 951 -0.51 -22.49 2.39
CA ASP A 951 -1.93 -22.15 2.49
C ASP A 951 -2.15 -21.45 3.85
N VAL A 952 -1.94 -20.13 3.86
CA VAL A 952 -1.73 -19.36 5.09
C VAL A 952 -2.98 -18.60 5.49
N ASP A 953 -3.55 -18.90 6.66
CA ASP A 953 -4.74 -18.18 7.16
C ASP A 953 -4.43 -16.79 7.72
N SER A 954 -3.20 -16.57 8.15
CA SER A 954 -2.73 -15.32 8.77
C SER A 954 -2.57 -14.19 7.75
N ASP A 955 -2.97 -12.98 8.12
CA ASP A 955 -2.76 -11.75 7.33
C ASP A 955 -1.28 -11.35 7.18
N GLU A 956 -0.39 -12.02 7.92
CA GLU A 956 1.06 -11.85 7.80
C GLU A 956 1.70 -12.68 6.67
N TRP A 957 0.91 -13.45 5.91
CA TRP A 957 1.39 -14.28 4.79
C TRP A 957 2.30 -13.56 3.78
N PRO A 958 2.12 -12.25 3.43
CA PRO A 958 2.97 -11.57 2.46
C PRO A 958 4.43 -11.43 2.89
N LYS A 959 4.73 -11.64 4.18
CA LYS A 959 6.10 -11.62 4.71
C LYS A 959 6.94 -12.80 4.20
N TRP A 960 6.30 -13.93 3.90
CA TRP A 960 6.98 -15.21 3.67
C TRP A 960 6.63 -15.84 2.32
N PHE A 961 5.44 -15.58 1.80
CA PHE A 961 4.94 -16.17 0.56
C PHE A 961 4.42 -15.09 -0.38
N ALA A 962 4.52 -15.35 -1.69
CA ALA A 962 4.00 -14.46 -2.71
C ALA A 962 2.49 -14.55 -2.85
N ARG A 963 1.87 -15.68 -2.49
CA ARG A 963 0.41 -15.88 -2.52
C ARG A 963 -0.06 -16.53 -1.22
N LYS A 964 -1.27 -16.18 -0.77
CA LYS A 964 -1.91 -16.77 0.42
C LYS A 964 -2.02 -18.29 0.30
N LEU A 965 -2.45 -18.77 -0.88
CA LEU A 965 -2.24 -20.15 -1.33
C LEU A 965 -1.20 -20.14 -2.45
N GLN A 966 -0.06 -20.76 -2.22
CA GLN A 966 1.09 -20.78 -3.12
C GLN A 966 1.37 -22.21 -3.60
N ILE A 967 1.60 -22.36 -4.90
CA ILE A 967 1.99 -23.64 -5.51
C ILE A 967 3.52 -23.75 -5.51
N CYS A 968 4.00 -24.93 -5.10
CA CYS A 968 5.39 -25.30 -5.09
C CYS A 968 5.97 -25.25 -6.50
N GLN A 969 7.03 -24.46 -6.65
CA GLN A 969 7.81 -24.38 -7.89
C GLN A 969 9.17 -25.09 -7.78
N TRP A 970 9.64 -25.33 -6.56
CA TRP A 970 10.93 -25.96 -6.30
C TRP A 970 10.85 -27.48 -6.52
N THR A 971 9.66 -28.03 -6.76
CA THR A 971 9.42 -29.36 -7.34
C THR A 971 8.24 -29.33 -8.31
N ILE A 972 8.47 -29.70 -9.57
CA ILE A 972 7.44 -29.69 -10.63
C ILE A 972 7.62 -30.93 -11.50
N GLN A 973 6.52 -31.58 -11.88
CA GLN A 973 6.52 -32.62 -12.91
C GLN A 973 5.72 -32.17 -14.13
N SER A 974 6.29 -32.29 -15.33
CA SER A 974 5.64 -31.84 -16.57
C SER A 974 6.03 -32.69 -17.78
N LYS A 975 5.09 -32.86 -18.72
CA LYS A 975 5.40 -33.27 -20.09
C LYS A 975 6.19 -32.19 -20.82
N LYS A 976 6.95 -32.60 -21.84
CA LYS A 976 7.58 -31.69 -22.79
C LYS A 976 6.51 -30.89 -23.54
N GLY A 977 6.76 -29.60 -23.78
CA GLY A 977 5.88 -28.73 -24.57
C GLY A 977 4.62 -28.27 -23.85
N HIS A 978 4.46 -28.56 -22.55
CA HIS A 978 3.20 -28.31 -21.83
C HIS A 978 2.72 -26.85 -21.96
N PRO A 979 1.44 -26.59 -22.32
CA PRO A 979 0.98 -25.23 -22.62
C PRO A 979 1.11 -24.25 -21.47
N MET A 980 0.91 -24.68 -20.21
CA MET A 980 1.11 -23.81 -19.04
C MET A 980 2.53 -23.23 -19.00
N LEU A 981 3.56 -24.08 -19.16
CA LEU A 981 4.96 -23.63 -19.17
C LEU A 981 5.25 -22.76 -20.40
N ARG A 982 4.65 -23.06 -21.55
CA ARG A 982 4.80 -22.22 -22.76
C ARG A 982 4.37 -20.77 -22.49
N GLU A 983 3.19 -20.58 -21.90
CA GLU A 983 2.65 -19.26 -21.61
C GLU A 983 3.48 -18.53 -20.54
N LEU A 984 3.88 -19.25 -19.48
CA LEU A 984 4.76 -18.73 -18.44
C LEU A 984 6.11 -18.28 -19.00
N ILE A 985 6.75 -19.10 -19.84
CA ILE A 985 8.05 -18.82 -20.43
C ILE A 985 7.99 -17.60 -21.34
N ALA A 986 6.98 -17.53 -22.20
CA ALA A 986 6.78 -16.37 -23.07
C ALA A 986 6.58 -15.10 -22.26
N ARG A 987 5.78 -15.15 -21.18
CA ARG A 987 5.56 -14.00 -20.31
C ARG A 987 6.82 -13.51 -19.64
N ILE A 988 7.57 -14.43 -19.01
CA ILE A 988 8.84 -14.09 -18.35
C ILE A 988 9.80 -13.47 -19.37
N THR A 989 9.89 -14.04 -20.58
CA THR A 989 10.74 -13.54 -21.65
C THR A 989 10.34 -12.12 -22.06
N GLU A 990 9.08 -11.90 -22.41
CA GLU A 990 8.57 -10.60 -22.87
C GLU A 990 8.71 -9.52 -21.79
N VAL A 991 8.40 -9.83 -20.53
CA VAL A 991 8.54 -8.89 -19.41
C VAL A 991 10.00 -8.55 -19.17
N THR A 992 10.90 -9.52 -19.29
CA THR A 992 12.34 -9.31 -19.08
C THR A 992 12.94 -8.42 -20.15
N LEU A 993 12.57 -8.64 -21.41
CA LEU A 993 13.10 -7.88 -22.54
C LEU A 993 12.48 -6.48 -22.68
N ALA A 994 11.29 -6.25 -22.14
CA ALA A 994 10.64 -4.94 -22.15
C ALA A 994 11.11 -4.00 -21.03
N ARG A 995 11.99 -4.44 -20.13
CA ARG A 995 12.53 -3.60 -19.04
C ARG A 995 13.70 -2.75 -19.56
N GLU A 996 13.57 -1.43 -19.43
CA GLU A 996 14.61 -0.47 -19.82
C GLU A 996 15.74 -0.37 -18.77
N GLU A 997 15.45 -0.62 -17.48
CA GLU A 997 16.42 -0.67 -16.37
C GLU A 997 16.02 -1.73 -15.33
N PHE A 998 17.01 -2.40 -14.71
CA PHE A 998 16.79 -3.37 -13.62
C PHE A 998 16.90 -2.67 -12.26
N ASN A 999 15.83 -2.00 -11.81
CA ASN A 999 15.73 -1.50 -10.44
C ASN A 999 15.99 -2.62 -9.42
N GLU A 1000 16.47 -2.27 -8.22
CA GLU A 1000 16.92 -3.24 -7.22
C GLU A 1000 15.86 -4.34 -6.93
N LEU A 1001 16.32 -5.57 -7.04
CA LEU A 1001 15.52 -6.79 -6.87
C LEU A 1001 15.37 -7.11 -5.39
N ASP A 1002 14.15 -7.03 -4.84
CA ASP A 1002 13.82 -7.59 -3.53
C ASP A 1002 13.23 -9.01 -3.66
N ASN A 1003 13.03 -9.70 -2.54
CA ASN A 1003 12.49 -11.07 -2.55
C ASN A 1003 11.09 -11.14 -3.20
N SER A 1004 10.23 -10.14 -3.02
CA SER A 1004 8.93 -10.09 -3.72
C SER A 1004 9.11 -10.01 -5.24
N ASN A 1005 10.08 -9.21 -5.71
CA ASN A 1005 10.41 -9.08 -7.12
C ASN A 1005 10.97 -10.40 -7.69
N VAL A 1006 11.74 -11.16 -6.91
CA VAL A 1006 12.19 -12.51 -7.31
C VAL A 1006 11.02 -13.47 -7.39
N MET A 1007 10.19 -13.50 -6.33
CA MET A 1007 9.06 -14.41 -6.25
C MET A 1007 7.97 -14.15 -7.31
N ASP A 1008 7.76 -12.89 -7.70
CA ASP A 1008 6.75 -12.50 -8.71
C ASP A 1008 7.28 -12.40 -10.15
N TRP A 1009 8.60 -12.50 -10.36
CA TRP A 1009 9.18 -12.43 -11.71
C TRP A 1009 9.45 -13.82 -12.28
N THR A 1010 10.15 -14.67 -11.54
CA THR A 1010 10.48 -16.05 -11.97
C THR A 1010 10.20 -17.08 -10.86
N GLY A 1011 9.86 -16.61 -9.67
CA GLY A 1011 9.61 -17.44 -8.49
C GLY A 1011 8.16 -17.91 -8.32
N PRO A 1012 7.77 -18.32 -7.10
CA PRO A 1012 6.57 -19.14 -6.91
C PRO A 1012 5.27 -18.36 -7.09
N GLY A 1013 5.31 -17.02 -6.99
CA GLY A 1013 4.16 -16.15 -7.20
C GLY A 1013 3.66 -16.21 -8.63
N ILE A 1014 4.52 -15.94 -9.62
CA ILE A 1014 4.15 -16.01 -11.03
C ILE A 1014 3.82 -17.44 -11.47
N PHE A 1015 4.47 -18.44 -10.88
CA PHE A 1015 4.16 -19.85 -11.16
C PHE A 1015 2.75 -20.21 -10.70
N THR A 1016 2.39 -19.83 -9.47
CA THR A 1016 1.06 -20.04 -8.89
C THR A 1016 -0.03 -19.42 -9.76
N ASP A 1017 0.17 -18.18 -10.19
CA ASP A 1017 -0.79 -17.48 -11.05
C ASP A 1017 -1.03 -18.24 -12.35
N TYR A 1018 0.04 -18.70 -13.01
CA TYR A 1018 -0.07 -19.41 -14.29
C TYR A 1018 -0.64 -20.83 -14.18
N VAL A 1019 -0.48 -21.49 -13.03
CA VAL A 1019 -1.18 -22.75 -12.72
C VAL A 1019 -2.69 -22.50 -12.67
N PHE A 1020 -3.14 -21.46 -11.96
CA PHE A 1020 -4.56 -21.12 -11.88
C PHE A 1020 -5.11 -20.62 -13.22
N ASP A 1021 -4.37 -19.78 -13.94
CA ASP A 1021 -4.78 -19.32 -15.27
C ASP A 1021 -4.93 -20.49 -16.24
N TYR A 1022 -4.03 -21.48 -16.20
CA TYR A 1022 -4.15 -22.68 -17.01
C TYR A 1022 -5.37 -23.51 -16.65
N ALA A 1023 -5.65 -23.72 -15.36
CA ALA A 1023 -6.86 -24.41 -14.92
C ALA A 1023 -8.13 -23.69 -15.41
N ASN A 1024 -8.17 -22.35 -15.33
CA ASN A 1024 -9.29 -21.56 -15.85
C ASN A 1024 -9.40 -21.60 -17.38
N ALA A 1025 -8.27 -21.60 -18.09
CA ALA A 1025 -8.24 -21.67 -19.55
C ALA A 1025 -8.71 -23.02 -20.08
N ILE A 1026 -8.35 -24.12 -19.40
CA ILE A 1026 -8.87 -25.45 -19.67
C ILE A 1026 -10.40 -25.48 -19.54
N LEU A 1027 -10.94 -24.81 -18.52
CA LEU A 1027 -12.38 -24.73 -18.24
C LEU A 1027 -13.13 -23.71 -19.12
N GLY A 1028 -12.45 -22.98 -20.00
CA GLY A 1028 -13.06 -21.93 -20.82
C GLY A 1028 -13.45 -20.66 -20.04
N ALA A 1029 -13.07 -20.55 -18.75
CA ALA A 1029 -13.40 -19.42 -17.88
C ALA A 1029 -12.47 -18.20 -18.12
N SER A 1030 -11.30 -18.42 -18.71
CA SER A 1030 -10.37 -17.36 -19.10
C SER A 1030 -9.79 -17.63 -20.49
N SER A 1031 -10.18 -16.84 -21.48
CA SER A 1031 -9.60 -16.90 -22.84
C SER A 1031 -8.31 -16.06 -22.98
N ASP A 1032 -7.84 -15.45 -21.89
CA ASP A 1032 -6.74 -14.49 -21.90
C ASP A 1032 -5.84 -14.62 -20.65
N PHE A 1033 -4.69 -15.28 -20.79
CA PHE A 1033 -3.64 -15.44 -19.75
C PHE A 1033 -3.00 -14.10 -19.32
N LYS A 1034 -3.39 -12.96 -19.91
CA LYS A 1034 -2.80 -11.65 -19.63
C LYS A 1034 -3.52 -10.86 -18.53
N ARG A 1035 -4.67 -11.31 -18.04
CA ARG A 1035 -5.48 -10.59 -17.04
C ARG A 1035 -5.20 -11.08 -15.62
N ARG A 1036 -4.31 -10.39 -14.91
CA ARG A 1036 -4.21 -10.45 -13.44
C ARG A 1036 -5.48 -9.86 -12.82
N LYS A 1037 -6.42 -10.71 -12.39
CA LYS A 1037 -7.51 -10.32 -11.48
C LYS A 1037 -7.99 -11.54 -10.70
N TYR A 1038 -8.13 -11.38 -9.38
CA TYR A 1038 -8.61 -12.34 -8.38
C TYR A 1038 -10.06 -12.88 -8.59
N ASP A 1039 -10.69 -12.60 -9.74
CA ASP A 1039 -12.08 -12.93 -10.11
C ASP A 1039 -12.16 -14.09 -11.12
N THR A 1040 -11.31 -15.10 -10.99
CA THR A 1040 -11.34 -16.32 -11.80
C THR A 1040 -12.04 -17.45 -11.04
N LEU A 1041 -12.68 -18.36 -11.77
CA LEU A 1041 -13.46 -19.47 -11.21
C LEU A 1041 -12.60 -20.40 -10.34
N ILE A 1042 -11.39 -20.67 -10.81
CA ILE A 1042 -10.33 -21.36 -10.06
C ILE A 1042 -9.37 -20.29 -9.54
N ASN A 1043 -9.24 -20.18 -8.21
CA ASN A 1043 -8.31 -19.27 -7.54
C ASN A 1043 -7.81 -19.91 -6.24
N GLY A 1044 -7.01 -19.18 -5.45
CA GLY A 1044 -6.48 -19.71 -4.18
C GLY A 1044 -7.57 -20.19 -3.20
N ALA A 1045 -8.73 -19.53 -3.13
CA ALA A 1045 -9.81 -19.95 -2.25
C ALA A 1045 -10.42 -21.30 -2.66
N PHE A 1046 -10.37 -21.65 -3.95
CA PHE A 1046 -10.84 -22.96 -4.44
C PHE A 1046 -10.00 -24.14 -3.93
N PHE A 1047 -8.72 -23.93 -3.65
CA PHE A 1047 -7.81 -24.99 -3.17
C PHE A 1047 -7.50 -24.90 -1.68
N SER A 1048 -7.95 -23.83 -1.01
CA SER A 1048 -7.63 -23.61 0.39
C SER A 1048 -8.21 -24.73 1.25
N HIS A 1049 -7.37 -25.22 2.16
CA HIS A 1049 -7.55 -26.35 3.05
C HIS A 1049 -7.73 -27.71 2.37
N MET A 1050 -7.33 -27.87 1.10
CA MET A 1050 -7.42 -29.16 0.43
C MET A 1050 -6.63 -30.25 1.17
N GLN A 1051 -7.30 -31.37 1.46
CA GLN A 1051 -6.72 -32.55 2.11
C GLN A 1051 -6.51 -33.72 1.15
N GLN A 1052 -7.14 -33.69 -0.03
CA GLN A 1052 -7.02 -34.70 -1.08
C GLN A 1052 -6.63 -34.07 -2.43
N PRO A 1053 -6.01 -34.82 -3.34
CA PRO A 1053 -5.65 -34.31 -4.66
C PRO A 1053 -6.85 -33.83 -5.49
N ILE A 1054 -6.62 -32.77 -6.26
CA ILE A 1054 -7.60 -32.21 -7.20
C ILE A 1054 -7.00 -32.24 -8.61
N ALA A 1055 -7.68 -32.93 -9.53
CA ALA A 1055 -7.32 -33.02 -10.94
C ALA A 1055 -8.31 -32.24 -11.81
N ILE A 1056 -7.77 -31.40 -12.69
CA ILE A 1056 -8.50 -30.65 -13.72
C ILE A 1056 -7.86 -30.97 -15.07
N ASP A 1057 -8.54 -31.80 -15.86
CA ASP A 1057 -8.08 -32.35 -17.14
C ASP A 1057 -6.70 -33.02 -17.03
N ASP A 1058 -5.66 -32.37 -17.56
CA ASP A 1058 -4.27 -32.85 -17.54
C ASP A 1058 -3.41 -32.21 -16.43
N LEU A 1059 -3.99 -31.38 -15.56
CA LEU A 1059 -3.33 -30.79 -14.39
C LEU A 1059 -3.76 -31.50 -13.10
N LEU A 1060 -2.79 -31.99 -12.31
CA LEU A 1060 -3.00 -32.52 -10.97
C LEU A 1060 -2.36 -31.61 -9.92
N ILE A 1061 -3.14 -31.15 -8.95
CA ILE A 1061 -2.68 -30.38 -7.80
C ILE A 1061 -2.75 -31.26 -6.55
N LEU A 1062 -1.63 -31.39 -5.87
CA LEU A 1062 -1.47 -32.18 -4.64
C LEU A 1062 -1.58 -31.28 -3.40
N PRO A 1063 -2.14 -31.79 -2.28
CA PRO A 1063 -2.30 -31.02 -1.05
C PRO A 1063 -0.96 -30.65 -0.43
N ILE A 1064 -0.95 -29.70 0.51
CA ILE A 1064 0.28 -29.20 1.13
C ILE A 1064 1.13 -30.29 1.79
N THR A 1065 0.48 -31.32 2.35
CA THR A 1065 1.15 -32.49 2.93
C THR A 1065 2.06 -33.21 1.93
N SER A 1066 1.75 -33.13 0.63
CA SER A 1066 2.51 -33.84 -0.39
C SER A 1066 3.92 -33.32 -0.60
N PHE A 1067 4.09 -32.01 -0.68
CA PHE A 1067 5.39 -31.38 -0.95
C PHE A 1067 5.93 -30.60 0.27
N SER A 1068 5.09 -30.21 1.22
CA SER A 1068 5.50 -29.52 2.45
C SER A 1068 5.05 -30.26 3.73
N PRO A 1069 5.35 -31.57 3.91
CA PRO A 1069 5.06 -32.25 5.18
C PRO A 1069 5.95 -31.74 6.32
N ASP A 1070 5.54 -32.01 7.56
CA ASP A 1070 6.25 -31.64 8.81
C ASP A 1070 6.40 -30.14 9.07
N ILE A 1071 5.77 -29.24 8.30
CA ILE A 1071 5.88 -27.80 8.57
C ILE A 1071 5.21 -27.41 9.89
N GLY A 1072 4.19 -28.17 10.35
CA GLY A 1072 3.56 -28.02 11.67
C GLY A 1072 2.44 -26.97 11.76
N TRP A 1073 2.07 -26.37 10.63
CA TRP A 1073 1.01 -25.38 10.48
C TRP A 1073 0.36 -25.50 9.09
N MET A 1074 -0.68 -24.71 8.78
CA MET A 1074 -1.41 -24.72 7.50
C MET A 1074 -2.10 -26.07 7.14
N GLY A 1075 -2.36 -26.92 8.13
CA GLY A 1075 -2.99 -28.23 7.91
C GLY A 1075 -2.08 -29.28 7.26
N ALA A 1076 -0.76 -29.06 7.18
CA ALA A 1076 0.19 -30.05 6.72
C ALA A 1076 0.41 -31.17 7.75
N LYS A 1077 0.48 -32.41 7.27
CA LYS A 1077 0.71 -33.61 8.09
C LYS A 1077 2.18 -34.01 8.12
N GLU A 1078 2.48 -35.02 8.94
CA GLU A 1078 3.83 -35.53 9.11
C GLU A 1078 4.35 -36.28 7.86
N SER A 1079 5.67 -36.40 7.73
CA SER A 1079 6.33 -37.10 6.62
C SER A 1079 6.09 -38.61 6.57
N ASN A 1080 5.45 -39.19 7.59
CA ASN A 1080 4.96 -40.57 7.59
C ASN A 1080 3.58 -40.70 6.90
N ASP A 1081 2.90 -39.60 6.58
CA ASP A 1081 1.58 -39.61 5.96
C ASP A 1081 1.63 -40.26 4.57
N THR A 1082 0.54 -40.92 4.18
CA THR A 1082 0.46 -41.63 2.90
C THR A 1082 0.53 -40.69 1.69
N MET A 1083 0.21 -39.40 1.85
CA MET A 1083 0.33 -38.38 0.80
C MET A 1083 1.64 -37.60 0.84
N ALA A 1084 2.49 -37.76 1.85
CA ALA A 1084 3.81 -37.12 1.90
C ALA A 1084 4.75 -37.76 0.86
N TYR A 1085 5.21 -36.96 -0.12
CA TYR A 1085 6.00 -37.41 -1.27
C TYR A 1085 7.37 -36.78 -1.35
N VAL A 1086 7.46 -35.48 -1.05
CA VAL A 1086 8.69 -34.70 -1.09
C VAL A 1086 8.76 -33.88 0.18
N LYS A 1087 9.96 -33.72 0.74
CA LYS A 1087 10.21 -32.83 1.87
C LYS A 1087 11.30 -31.84 1.52
N HIS A 1088 10.99 -30.56 1.66
CA HIS A 1088 11.97 -29.49 1.51
C HIS A 1088 12.79 -29.34 2.80
N MET A 1089 14.11 -29.15 2.67
CA MET A 1089 15.01 -29.01 3.83
C MET A 1089 15.34 -27.56 4.18
N PHE A 1090 14.88 -26.60 3.37
CA PHE A 1090 15.02 -25.15 3.57
C PHE A 1090 16.46 -24.69 3.82
N GLN A 1091 17.43 -25.33 3.15
CA GLN A 1091 18.85 -25.07 3.39
C GLN A 1091 19.33 -23.75 2.80
N GLY A 1092 18.50 -23.06 2.00
CA GLY A 1092 18.74 -21.67 1.59
C GLY A 1092 20.08 -21.48 0.89
N SER A 1093 20.49 -22.45 0.09
CA SER A 1093 21.83 -22.56 -0.52
C SER A 1093 22.18 -21.49 -1.57
N TRP A 1094 21.16 -20.84 -2.11
CA TRP A 1094 21.28 -19.65 -2.95
C TRP A 1094 21.46 -18.37 -2.13
N LYS A 1095 21.14 -18.41 -0.84
CA LYS A 1095 21.36 -17.31 0.08
C LYS A 1095 22.84 -17.32 0.50
N THR A 1096 23.46 -16.16 0.62
CA THR A 1096 24.89 -16.06 0.96
C THR A 1096 25.15 -16.56 2.38
N GLU A 1097 26.40 -16.82 2.80
CA GLU A 1097 26.66 -17.36 4.16
C GLU A 1097 26.09 -16.49 5.30
N SER A 1098 25.76 -15.22 5.04
CA SER A 1098 25.02 -14.34 5.97
C SER A 1098 23.52 -14.67 6.13
N ASP A 1099 22.98 -15.52 5.26
CA ASP A 1099 21.55 -15.70 5.05
C ASP A 1099 21.10 -17.17 5.23
N ASN A 1100 22.01 -18.07 5.61
CA ASN A 1100 21.72 -19.49 5.82
C ASN A 1100 21.46 -19.80 7.32
N PRO A 1101 20.20 -20.06 7.73
CA PRO A 1101 19.83 -20.24 9.15
C PRO A 1101 20.43 -21.50 9.80
N HIS A 1102 20.86 -22.48 9.00
CA HIS A 1102 21.30 -23.79 9.49
C HIS A 1102 22.82 -23.92 9.72
N SER A 1103 23.57 -22.82 9.61
CA SER A 1103 25.03 -22.83 9.83
C SER A 1103 25.48 -22.59 11.28
N ARG A 1104 24.55 -22.35 12.23
CA ARG A 1104 24.88 -22.30 13.67
C ARG A 1104 23.88 -23.11 14.51
N LYS A 1105 24.02 -24.42 14.35
CA LYS A 1105 23.48 -25.56 15.15
C LYS A 1105 21.97 -25.67 15.33
#